data_AF-A0A202E443-F1
#
_entry.id   AF-A0A202E443-F1
#
_cell.length_a   1.000
_cell.length_b   1.000
_cell.length_c   1.000
_cell.angle_alpha   90.00
_cell.angle_beta   90.00
_cell.angle_gamma   90.00
#
_symmetry.space_group_name_H-M   'P 1'
#
loop_
_entity.id
_entity.type
_entity.pdbx_description
1 polymer ?
#
loop_
_entity_poly.entity_id
_entity_poly.type
_entity_poly.pdbx_seq_one_letter_code
_entity_poly.pdbx_strand_id
1 'polypeptide(L)'
;MTQYPKNWTDRSVEKYVTQESQQKSRAEFEATHVPINHIKVERTQIDAWTDKGEYITESDFYDAVIDSHIESDNRMFFVVGETGSGKSELCQWLDYNIQDKYGNASDDEFRHEPILIPREVREPREVLQRLTQYLDHTELDEAKRLAELPPEGVLDRTTGDITLAFDKSKTATIELVQSSKFKQEVRQNLDKFVNAFDDPGQEIEFEPISEDKLESLVDTYPGVESEVSTDTSNAIDVLYNKVTEQAKDSIKDMLFVGDLKETLRQLNERFKEANRRPVLIIEDLNGFTIFQHEILSFFSDLKASNWDVVIGVPTGTNQTLVQGRRADLSTEETINDRIKARVALTEQTDEGSKTLFLQQEEIHIDLARKYLTAIKHDADIDYSPLAQISESELDDAFGEGLYPFNKPFLTRIYENLREDNQKKQTPRNYLTFVIEGLLTNKNPPFEHADLLKKLGSIDNTLDPEYKESDRDLLKWYGKRIDNNKYVVDERIPEMFDVPSDGWAPSVDDTLLCEKCGTEMEETSESTPFCPSCETVCSECQVPMEREGEYWVCSSNTDHKNPVGGRAALFKSRRQELLDWKAEGLDFKKTSHLEDGAERVVRYFHDNPTSLRTPPRNAQKASAVWWDKGSRAVPIHISNGDEPSYRKVIVSRDLPGTLLLDLLRIGVYDEQSIDEHIQTGRVDPQLLSWWADEAVTDLRSTVESDIEEEFGVTLDDVALFGKYFLNVLGGKGTEFSVEALTEPLEAGEPSTSQIAIPSELDINKYTIENHRETLKGLFRARFHLRSNIVNYPKLQRCVSQTSPEELVDRIGEITSGKDGVKLGATKSDASDLSDFLRLPSSFNARKIARRLSDFREESRSKDLETVRSRLLNEHGTVAEAFEGVTSPDDIDFSAIDAAYKHSDRSRPTIINEVRKIEAEDFESTVTALQTEMNAIKGVTNAWEFLDAYRTFLRITNLGKSKQIYNTLSDFTSELYELEQALAQREEQLEDEEFEVELPDTTPFDGAQDAAASLADTIEGGL
;
A
#
# COMPACT_ATOMS: atom_id res chain seq x y z
N MET A 1 -40.39 0.10 6.49
CA MET A 1 -40.27 1.09 7.58
C MET A 1 -41.07 0.54 8.71
N THR A 2 -40.36 -0.06 9.64
CA THR A 2 -40.89 -0.98 10.63
C THR A 2 -41.08 -0.19 11.91
N GLN A 3 -42.31 0.16 12.26
CA GLN A 3 -42.57 0.99 13.44
C GLN A 3 -42.75 0.07 14.64
N TYR A 4 -41.84 0.15 15.62
CA TYR A 4 -41.87 -0.70 16.81
C TYR A 4 -42.52 0.02 18.00
N PRO A 5 -43.16 -0.70 18.95
CA PRO A 5 -43.74 -0.11 20.15
C PRO A 5 -42.68 0.60 21.02
N LYS A 6 -42.95 1.81 21.50
CA LYS A 6 -42.09 2.50 22.48
C LYS A 6 -42.82 2.66 23.81
N ASN A 7 -42.12 2.45 24.93
CA ASN A 7 -42.62 2.77 26.27
C ASN A 7 -41.93 4.00 26.90
N TRP A 8 -41.43 4.91 26.07
CA TRP A 8 -40.85 6.18 26.48
C TRP A 8 -41.24 7.31 25.53
N THR A 9 -41.01 8.55 25.97
CA THR A 9 -41.11 9.76 25.11
C THR A 9 -39.74 10.34 24.85
N ASP A 10 -39.56 11.03 23.72
CA ASP A 10 -38.30 11.74 23.39
C ASP A 10 -37.94 12.75 24.51
N ARG A 11 -38.95 13.40 25.09
CA ARG A 11 -38.78 14.31 26.23
C ARG A 11 -38.22 13.61 27.48
N SER A 12 -38.68 12.39 27.78
CA SER A 12 -38.18 11.62 28.93
C SER A 12 -36.73 11.18 28.70
N VAL A 13 -36.35 10.89 27.45
CA VAL A 13 -34.96 10.57 27.10
C VAL A 13 -34.05 11.79 27.31
N GLU A 14 -34.40 12.95 26.72
CA GLU A 14 -33.67 14.22 26.85
C GLU A 14 -33.56 14.70 28.31
N LYS A 15 -34.53 14.35 29.16
CA LYS A 15 -34.53 14.69 30.59
C LYS A 15 -33.45 13.95 31.38
N TYR A 16 -33.21 12.66 31.10
CA TYR A 16 -32.25 11.84 31.85
C TYR A 16 -30.89 11.71 31.17
N VAL A 17 -30.83 11.80 29.85
CA VAL A 17 -29.56 11.79 29.09
C VAL A 17 -29.14 13.24 28.87
N THR A 18 -28.52 13.82 29.90
CA THR A 18 -27.99 15.18 29.87
C THR A 18 -26.48 15.16 29.64
N GLN A 19 -25.94 16.23 29.05
CA GLN A 19 -24.50 16.34 28.81
C GLN A 19 -23.72 16.48 30.13
N GLU A 20 -24.31 17.15 31.12
CA GLU A 20 -23.69 17.42 32.43
C GLU A 20 -24.53 16.82 33.58
N SER A 21 -23.85 16.33 34.62
CA SER A 21 -24.47 15.68 35.79
C SER A 21 -25.31 16.66 36.62
N GLN A 22 -24.93 17.94 36.66
CA GLN A 22 -25.62 19.02 37.39
C GLN A 22 -26.95 19.46 36.78
N GLN A 23 -27.22 19.08 35.53
CA GLN A 23 -28.49 19.39 34.89
C GLN A 23 -29.65 18.56 35.47
N LYS A 24 -29.32 17.52 36.23
CA LYS A 24 -30.27 16.66 36.94
C LYS A 24 -30.52 17.17 38.33
N SER A 25 -31.79 17.15 38.75
CA SER A 25 -32.13 17.23 40.17
C SER A 25 -31.51 16.05 40.92
N ARG A 26 -31.35 16.18 42.24
CA ARG A 26 -30.80 15.11 43.09
C ARG A 26 -31.52 13.77 42.93
N ALA A 27 -32.85 13.77 42.83
CA ALA A 27 -33.63 12.55 42.63
C ALA A 27 -33.37 11.90 41.25
N GLU A 28 -33.19 12.72 40.20
CA GLU A 28 -32.86 12.23 38.85
C GLU A 28 -31.43 11.69 38.77
N PHE A 29 -30.50 12.32 39.50
CA PHE A 29 -29.13 11.82 39.67
C PHE A 29 -29.14 10.45 40.36
N GLU A 30 -29.75 10.34 41.54
CA GLU A 30 -29.80 9.08 42.32
C GLU A 30 -30.48 7.94 41.54
N ALA A 31 -31.48 8.25 40.72
CA ALA A 31 -32.15 7.27 39.85
C ALA A 31 -31.24 6.73 38.72
N THR A 32 -30.24 7.50 38.29
CA THR A 32 -29.38 7.17 37.14
C THR A 32 -27.93 6.86 37.51
N HIS A 33 -27.52 7.15 38.74
CA HIS A 33 -26.16 6.96 39.22
C HIS A 33 -25.76 5.47 39.25
N VAL A 34 -24.63 5.13 38.62
CA VAL A 34 -24.01 3.80 38.69
C VAL A 34 -22.73 3.91 39.51
N PRO A 35 -22.54 3.07 40.55
CA PRO A 35 -21.36 3.13 41.39
C PRO A 35 -20.04 2.99 40.62
N ILE A 36 -19.12 3.93 40.82
CA ILE A 36 -17.79 3.93 40.20
C ILE A 36 -16.85 3.11 41.10
N ASN A 37 -16.91 1.79 40.98
CA ASN A 37 -16.22 0.85 41.88
C ASN A 37 -14.86 0.35 41.37
N HIS A 38 -14.35 0.90 40.26
CA HIS A 38 -13.06 0.54 39.68
C HIS A 38 -12.25 1.80 39.37
N ILE A 39 -11.69 2.39 40.43
CA ILE A 39 -10.88 3.60 40.36
C ILE A 39 -9.42 3.20 40.57
N LYS A 40 -8.55 3.42 39.58
CA LYS A 40 -7.13 3.04 39.66
C LYS A 40 -6.36 4.03 40.53
N VAL A 41 -5.55 3.52 41.46
CA VAL A 41 -4.67 4.34 42.30
C VAL A 41 -3.31 4.47 41.62
N GLU A 42 -3.01 5.64 41.07
CA GLU A 42 -1.69 5.92 40.49
C GLU A 42 -0.67 6.28 41.58
N ARG A 43 -1.13 6.98 42.62
CA ARG A 43 -0.30 7.38 43.76
C ARG A 43 -1.17 7.60 44.99
N THR A 44 -0.66 7.23 46.16
CA THR A 44 -1.38 7.47 47.42
C THR A 44 -0.42 7.63 48.59
N GLN A 45 -0.80 8.46 49.56
CA GLN A 45 -0.23 8.56 50.91
C GLN A 45 -1.25 8.09 51.97
N ILE A 46 -2.20 7.24 51.57
CA ILE A 46 -3.27 6.72 52.41
C ILE A 46 -2.97 5.24 52.67
N ASP A 47 -2.54 4.94 53.89
CA ASP A 47 -2.14 3.59 54.29
C ASP A 47 -3.25 2.57 54.02
N ALA A 48 -4.52 2.94 54.26
CA ALA A 48 -5.69 2.09 54.07
C ALA A 48 -5.94 1.62 52.62
N TRP A 49 -5.32 2.26 51.62
CA TRP A 49 -5.43 1.83 50.22
C TRP A 49 -4.33 0.84 49.83
N THR A 50 -3.22 0.82 50.55
CA THR A 50 -2.07 -0.05 50.27
C THR A 50 -2.44 -1.54 50.31
N ASP A 51 -3.37 -1.91 51.19
CA ASP A 51 -3.86 -3.28 51.36
C ASP A 51 -4.99 -3.66 50.39
N LYS A 52 -5.56 -2.69 49.64
CA LYS A 52 -6.70 -2.89 48.72
C LYS A 52 -6.30 -3.19 47.27
N GLY A 53 -5.00 -3.17 46.96
CA GLY A 53 -4.48 -3.42 45.61
C GLY A 53 -4.42 -2.16 44.75
N GLU A 54 -4.48 -2.33 43.42
CA GLU A 54 -4.36 -1.22 42.44
C GLU A 54 -5.66 -0.41 42.30
N TYR A 55 -6.81 -0.94 42.72
CA TYR A 55 -8.13 -0.35 42.51
C TYR A 55 -8.90 -0.11 43.80
N ILE A 56 -9.66 0.99 43.85
CA ILE A 56 -10.55 1.36 44.95
C ILE A 56 -11.97 1.63 44.44
N THR A 57 -12.93 1.71 45.36
CA THR A 57 -14.32 2.10 45.09
C THR A 57 -14.58 3.58 45.36
N GLU A 58 -15.70 4.12 44.87
CA GLU A 58 -16.16 5.47 45.21
C GLU A 58 -16.36 5.65 46.73
N SER A 59 -16.78 4.59 47.43
CA SER A 59 -16.91 4.59 48.91
C SER A 59 -15.55 4.68 49.60
N ASP A 60 -14.53 3.98 49.11
CA ASP A 60 -13.17 4.07 49.62
C ASP A 60 -12.56 5.46 49.38
N PHE A 61 -12.91 6.08 48.25
CA PHE A 61 -12.51 7.44 47.91
C PHE A 61 -13.18 8.46 48.83
N TYR A 62 -14.49 8.34 49.04
CA TYR A 62 -15.24 9.14 50.01
C TYR A 62 -14.62 9.04 51.41
N ASP A 63 -14.43 7.82 51.93
CA ASP A 63 -13.88 7.59 53.26
C ASP A 63 -12.52 8.28 53.45
N ALA A 64 -11.66 8.25 52.43
CA ALA A 64 -10.38 8.96 52.49
C ALA A 64 -10.53 10.49 52.51
N VAL A 65 -11.48 11.04 51.74
CA VAL A 65 -11.76 12.49 51.71
C VAL A 65 -12.32 12.96 53.05
N ILE A 66 -13.12 12.17 53.75
CA ILE A 66 -13.67 12.55 55.07
C ILE A 66 -12.79 12.13 56.26
N ASP A 67 -11.69 11.42 56.04
CA ASP A 67 -10.72 11.01 57.07
C ASP A 67 -9.78 12.17 57.48
N SER A 68 -10.36 13.28 57.92
CA SER A 68 -9.61 14.38 58.54
C SER A 68 -10.31 15.03 59.71
N HIS A 69 -9.56 15.89 60.38
CA HIS A 69 -10.02 16.69 61.50
C HIS A 69 -9.74 18.18 61.23
N ILE A 70 -10.30 19.06 62.05
CA ILE A 70 -10.24 20.52 61.85
C ILE A 70 -8.80 21.08 61.74
N GLU A 71 -7.82 20.45 62.39
CA GLU A 71 -6.41 20.85 62.38
C GLU A 71 -5.56 20.12 61.33
N SER A 72 -6.14 19.25 60.51
CA SER A 72 -5.39 18.57 59.45
C SER A 72 -4.88 19.59 58.44
N ASP A 73 -3.63 19.42 57.99
CA ASP A 73 -3.02 20.17 56.88
C ASP A 73 -3.88 20.08 55.60
N ASN A 74 -3.57 20.88 54.59
CA ASN A 74 -4.23 20.78 53.28
C ASN A 74 -4.05 19.37 52.70
N ARG A 75 -5.13 18.78 52.16
CA ARG A 75 -5.08 17.47 51.47
C ARG A 75 -5.65 17.61 50.07
N MET A 76 -4.85 17.28 49.07
CA MET A 76 -5.25 17.35 47.67
C MET A 76 -5.44 15.94 47.08
N PHE A 77 -6.57 15.73 46.41
CA PHE A 77 -6.95 14.51 45.71
C PHE A 77 -7.16 14.83 44.23
N PHE A 78 -6.42 14.17 43.35
CA PHE A 78 -6.61 14.33 41.90
C PHE A 78 -7.37 13.15 41.31
N VAL A 79 -8.47 13.46 40.61
CA VAL A 79 -9.28 12.52 39.84
C VAL A 79 -8.99 12.75 38.36
N VAL A 80 -8.13 11.91 37.80
CA VAL A 80 -7.68 12.01 36.41
C VAL A 80 -8.58 11.16 35.52
N GLY A 81 -9.02 11.71 34.39
CA GLY A 81 -9.74 10.90 33.41
C GLY A 81 -10.14 11.69 32.19
N GLU A 82 -10.44 11.00 31.10
CA GLU A 82 -10.95 11.66 29.88
C GLU A 82 -12.26 12.41 30.09
N THR A 83 -12.54 13.36 29.20
CA THR A 83 -13.84 14.04 29.14
C THR A 83 -14.96 13.00 28.96
N GLY A 84 -15.96 13.02 29.85
CA GLY A 84 -17.07 12.07 29.85
C GLY A 84 -16.85 10.76 30.62
N SER A 85 -15.70 10.56 31.27
CA SER A 85 -15.35 9.32 31.99
C SER A 85 -16.06 9.11 33.34
N GLY A 86 -16.95 10.00 33.76
CA GLY A 86 -17.61 9.95 35.08
C GLY A 86 -16.94 10.80 36.19
N LYS A 87 -16.01 11.71 35.88
CA LYS A 87 -15.40 12.62 36.89
C LYS A 87 -16.45 13.49 37.60
N SER A 88 -17.28 14.20 36.84
CA SER A 88 -18.35 15.04 37.39
C SER A 88 -19.41 14.23 38.12
N GLU A 89 -19.66 12.99 37.67
CA GLU A 89 -20.55 12.04 38.36
C GLU A 89 -20.00 11.67 39.75
N LEU A 90 -18.72 11.33 39.84
CA LEU A 90 -18.04 11.03 41.12
C LEU A 90 -18.01 12.25 42.04
N CYS A 91 -17.73 13.44 41.50
CA CYS A 91 -17.71 14.70 42.27
C CYS A 91 -19.09 15.06 42.81
N GLN A 92 -20.15 14.88 42.01
CA GLN A 92 -21.52 15.13 42.44
C GLN A 92 -22.00 14.12 43.47
N TRP A 93 -21.68 12.84 43.27
CA TRP A 93 -21.94 11.80 44.26
C TRP A 93 -21.24 12.12 45.58
N LEU A 94 -19.99 12.58 45.53
CA LEU A 94 -19.22 12.96 46.72
C LEU A 94 -19.87 14.11 47.50
N ASP A 95 -20.32 15.16 46.79
CA ASP A 95 -21.04 16.28 47.40
C ASP A 95 -22.29 15.80 48.17
N TYR A 96 -23.16 15.03 47.51
CA TYR A 96 -24.38 14.50 48.12
C TYR A 96 -24.12 13.61 49.34
N ASN A 97 -23.12 12.73 49.28
CA ASN A 97 -22.81 11.83 50.40
C ASN A 97 -22.23 12.59 51.61
N ILE A 98 -21.42 13.62 51.39
CA ILE A 98 -20.94 14.49 52.48
C ILE A 98 -22.12 15.25 53.09
N GLN A 99 -23.01 15.83 52.27
CA GLN A 99 -24.21 16.53 52.76
C GLN A 99 -25.11 15.60 53.58
N ASP A 100 -25.33 14.36 53.13
CA ASP A 100 -26.19 13.39 53.83
C ASP A 100 -25.66 12.98 55.19
N LYS A 101 -24.35 12.78 55.30
CA LYS A 101 -23.71 12.43 56.57
C LYS A 101 -23.96 13.49 57.65
N TYR A 102 -24.00 14.76 57.28
CA TYR A 102 -24.10 15.88 58.21
C TYR A 102 -25.43 16.65 58.14
N GLY A 103 -26.38 16.25 57.31
CA GLY A 103 -27.66 16.95 57.12
C GLY A 103 -28.55 17.05 58.37
N ASN A 104 -28.27 16.24 59.41
CA ASN A 104 -28.94 16.29 60.71
C ASN A 104 -28.01 16.68 61.88
N ALA A 105 -26.77 17.08 61.59
CA ALA A 105 -25.81 17.46 62.63
C ALA A 105 -26.19 18.83 63.25
N SER A 106 -26.00 18.97 64.56
CA SER A 106 -26.15 20.28 65.21
C SER A 106 -25.07 21.25 64.75
N ASP A 107 -25.35 22.56 64.72
CA ASP A 107 -24.40 23.57 64.26
C ASP A 107 -23.06 23.61 65.03
N ASP A 108 -23.01 23.06 66.25
CA ASP A 108 -21.79 22.99 67.09
C ASP A 108 -20.91 21.75 66.81
N GLU A 109 -21.39 20.76 66.05
CA GLU A 109 -20.65 19.51 65.78
C GLU A 109 -19.66 19.68 64.62
N PHE A 110 -18.48 19.05 64.75
CA PHE A 110 -17.48 19.07 63.68
C PHE A 110 -18.03 18.41 62.42
N ARG A 111 -18.01 19.13 61.30
CA ARG A 111 -18.48 18.61 60.02
C ARG A 111 -17.62 19.05 58.84
N HIS A 112 -17.63 18.21 57.81
CA HIS A 112 -17.12 18.55 56.49
C HIS A 112 -18.21 19.31 55.73
N GLU A 113 -17.87 20.43 55.12
CA GLU A 113 -18.78 21.25 54.34
C GLU A 113 -18.37 21.16 52.86
N PRO A 114 -19.14 20.46 52.01
CA PRO A 114 -18.77 20.28 50.62
C PRO A 114 -19.13 21.54 49.83
N ILE A 115 -18.16 22.04 49.07
CA ILE A 115 -18.30 23.20 48.20
C ILE A 115 -17.97 22.74 46.80
N LEU A 116 -19.02 22.48 46.02
CA LEU A 116 -18.89 22.02 44.65
C LEU A 116 -18.81 23.19 43.68
N ILE A 117 -17.71 23.21 42.92
CA ILE A 117 -17.52 24.05 41.75
C ILE A 117 -17.73 23.19 40.50
N PRO A 118 -18.95 23.25 39.91
CA PRO A 118 -19.27 22.49 38.73
C PRO A 118 -18.57 23.05 37.50
N ARG A 119 -18.48 22.24 36.45
CA ARG A 119 -17.83 22.60 35.18
C ARG A 119 -18.39 23.87 34.51
N GLU A 120 -19.67 24.17 34.74
CA GLU A 120 -20.35 25.35 34.19
C GLU A 120 -19.89 26.66 34.86
N VAL A 121 -19.36 26.58 36.09
CA VAL A 121 -18.84 27.76 36.81
C VAL A 121 -17.46 28.10 36.30
N ARG A 122 -17.42 29.12 35.45
CA ARG A 122 -16.21 29.56 34.75
C ARG A 122 -15.72 30.92 35.22
N GLU A 123 -16.59 31.72 35.85
CA GLU A 123 -16.23 33.06 36.33
C GLU A 123 -15.63 33.05 37.76
N PRO A 124 -14.50 33.72 38.00
CA PRO A 124 -13.87 33.81 39.33
C PRO A 124 -14.79 34.40 40.41
N ARG A 125 -15.63 35.37 40.05
CA ARG A 125 -16.61 35.96 40.97
C ARG A 125 -17.64 34.94 41.41
N GLU A 126 -18.10 34.08 40.51
CA GLU A 126 -19.08 33.04 40.82
C GLU A 126 -18.49 31.96 41.74
N VAL A 127 -17.23 31.59 41.52
CA VAL A 127 -16.48 30.70 42.45
C VAL A 127 -16.43 31.31 43.84
N LEU A 128 -16.00 32.57 43.95
CA LEU A 128 -15.89 33.26 45.24
C LEU A 128 -17.26 33.43 45.93
N GLN A 129 -18.32 33.66 45.15
CA GLN A 129 -19.70 33.65 45.65
C GLN A 129 -20.08 32.28 46.22
N ARG A 130 -19.79 31.19 45.52
CA ARG A 130 -20.05 29.83 46.03
C ARG A 130 -19.25 29.51 47.30
N LEU A 131 -18.00 29.93 47.36
CA LEU A 131 -17.16 29.78 48.56
C LEU A 131 -17.70 30.57 49.78
N THR A 132 -18.41 31.68 49.55
CA THR A 132 -18.96 32.53 50.62
C THR A 132 -20.41 32.25 50.98
N GLN A 133 -21.17 31.53 50.15
CA GLN A 133 -22.56 31.15 50.43
C GLN A 133 -22.74 30.37 51.75
N TYR A 134 -21.70 29.64 52.17
CA TYR A 134 -21.70 28.83 53.39
C TYR A 134 -21.29 29.61 54.65
N LEU A 135 -20.96 30.90 54.50
CA LEU A 135 -20.54 31.80 55.57
C LEU A 135 -21.55 32.96 55.68
N ASP A 136 -22.18 33.12 56.84
CA ASP A 136 -23.18 34.18 57.04
C ASP A 136 -22.59 35.59 56.79
N HIS A 137 -23.33 36.41 56.03
CA HIS A 137 -23.08 37.85 55.82
C HIS A 137 -21.65 38.22 55.34
N THR A 138 -21.21 37.65 54.22
CA THR A 138 -19.98 38.08 53.55
C THR A 138 -20.28 38.68 52.19
N GLU A 139 -20.35 40.01 52.09
CA GLU A 139 -20.32 40.70 50.79
C GLU A 139 -18.85 40.78 50.33
N LEU A 140 -18.54 40.11 49.21
CA LEU A 140 -17.27 40.28 48.51
C LEU A 140 -17.44 41.38 47.45
N ASP A 141 -17.04 42.61 47.80
CA ASP A 141 -16.96 43.74 46.86
C ASP A 141 -15.67 43.69 45.98
N GLU A 142 -14.83 42.66 46.14
CA GLU A 142 -13.47 42.62 45.60
C GLU A 142 -13.34 42.06 44.17
N ALA A 143 -14.33 41.29 43.68
CA ALA A 143 -14.29 40.62 42.37
C ALA A 143 -15.33 41.20 41.38
N LYS A 144 -14.88 41.56 40.18
CA LYS A 144 -15.73 42.05 39.06
C LYS A 144 -16.05 40.92 38.09
N ARG A 145 -17.17 41.00 37.36
CA ARG A 145 -17.43 40.10 36.23
C ARG A 145 -16.64 40.56 35.01
N LEU A 146 -16.10 39.63 34.23
CA LEU A 146 -15.37 39.97 33.00
C LEU A 146 -16.30 40.70 32.01
N ALA A 147 -17.56 40.25 31.91
CA ALA A 147 -18.58 40.86 31.07
C ALA A 147 -18.97 42.30 31.48
N GLU A 148 -18.67 42.73 32.72
CA GLU A 148 -18.94 44.09 33.20
C GLU A 148 -17.82 45.08 32.82
N LEU A 149 -16.68 44.60 32.30
CA LEU A 149 -15.56 45.42 31.87
C LEU A 149 -15.70 45.82 30.38
N PRO A 150 -15.38 47.07 30.00
CA PRO A 150 -15.44 47.49 28.60
C PRO A 150 -14.39 46.74 27.76
N PRO A 151 -14.76 46.03 26.67
CA PRO A 151 -13.84 45.19 25.89
C PRO A 151 -12.61 45.94 25.37
N GLU A 152 -12.79 47.18 24.90
CA GLU A 152 -11.68 48.05 24.46
C GLU A 152 -10.70 48.35 25.59
N GLY A 153 -11.21 48.58 26.81
CA GLY A 153 -10.36 48.86 27.97
C GLY A 153 -9.58 47.64 28.44
N VAL A 154 -10.17 46.44 28.32
CA VAL A 154 -9.48 45.17 28.60
C VAL A 154 -8.38 44.95 27.57
N LEU A 155 -8.69 45.07 26.27
CA LEU A 155 -7.73 44.90 25.19
C LEU A 155 -6.54 45.88 25.28
N ASP A 156 -6.81 47.16 25.51
CA ASP A 156 -5.76 48.19 25.59
C ASP A 156 -4.82 47.95 26.77
N ARG A 157 -5.37 47.54 27.93
CA ARG A 157 -4.56 47.24 29.11
C ARG A 157 -3.78 45.94 28.92
N THR A 158 -4.40 44.87 28.44
CA THR A 158 -3.74 43.58 28.18
C THR A 158 -2.62 43.72 27.14
N THR A 159 -2.87 44.37 26.01
CA THR A 159 -1.83 44.59 24.99
C THR A 159 -0.75 45.56 25.45
N GLY A 160 -1.10 46.55 26.27
CA GLY A 160 -0.15 47.47 26.92
C GLY A 160 0.79 46.73 27.87
N ASP A 161 0.26 45.86 28.73
CA ASP A 161 1.03 45.08 29.70
C ASP A 161 1.94 44.05 28.98
N ILE A 162 1.43 43.36 27.95
CA ILE A 162 2.25 42.49 27.09
C ILE A 162 3.41 43.28 26.47
N THR A 163 3.16 44.48 25.95
CA THR A 163 4.20 45.34 25.37
C THR A 163 5.26 45.75 26.41
N LEU A 164 4.84 46.04 27.65
CA LEU A 164 5.72 46.43 28.74
C LEU A 164 6.58 45.27 29.27
N ALA A 165 6.12 44.03 29.13
CA ALA A 165 6.86 42.84 29.56
C ALA A 165 8.12 42.56 28.70
N PHE A 166 8.22 43.17 27.52
CA PHE A 166 9.41 43.06 26.67
C PHE A 166 10.36 44.25 26.89
N ASP A 167 11.66 43.97 27.05
CA ASP A 167 12.70 44.98 27.26
C ASP A 167 12.75 45.98 26.08
N LYS A 168 13.02 47.25 26.38
CA LYS A 168 13.20 48.33 25.40
C LYS A 168 14.36 48.08 24.42
N SER A 169 15.22 47.10 24.71
CA SER A 169 16.29 46.64 23.81
C SER A 169 15.81 45.72 22.69
N LYS A 170 14.62 45.10 22.81
CA LYS A 170 14.03 44.15 21.85
C LYS A 170 13.09 44.85 20.86
N THR A 171 13.68 45.54 19.89
CA THR A 171 12.96 46.46 18.99
C THR A 171 12.02 45.71 18.05
N ALA A 172 12.49 44.61 17.46
CA ALA A 172 11.67 43.80 16.55
C ALA A 172 10.51 43.12 17.27
N THR A 173 10.72 42.67 18.52
CA THR A 173 9.65 42.06 19.32
C THR A 173 8.57 43.08 19.70
N ILE A 174 8.98 44.30 20.07
CA ILE A 174 8.03 45.38 20.36
C ILE A 174 7.23 45.77 19.10
N GLU A 175 7.87 45.84 17.92
CA GLU A 175 7.18 46.10 16.65
C GLU A 175 6.13 45.02 16.33
N LEU A 176 6.43 43.75 16.59
CA LEU A 176 5.50 42.63 16.41
C LEU A 176 4.28 42.77 17.33
N VAL A 177 4.49 42.95 18.64
CA VAL A 177 3.42 43.05 19.65
C VAL A 177 2.55 44.30 19.44
N GLN A 178 3.15 45.39 18.95
CA GLN A 178 2.41 46.62 18.63
C GLN A 178 1.70 46.58 17.27
N SER A 179 1.97 45.57 16.44
CA SER A 179 1.39 45.46 15.11
C SER A 179 -0.15 45.36 15.15
N SER A 180 -0.81 45.95 14.16
CA SER A 180 -2.27 45.91 14.07
C SER A 180 -2.80 44.47 13.94
N LYS A 181 -2.02 43.59 13.29
CA LYS A 181 -2.35 42.16 13.15
C LYS A 181 -2.31 41.46 14.50
N PHE A 182 -1.24 41.60 15.28
CA PHE A 182 -1.14 41.00 16.61
C PHE A 182 -2.27 41.46 17.53
N LYS A 183 -2.51 42.77 17.60
CA LYS A 183 -3.62 43.33 18.40
C LYS A 183 -5.00 42.82 17.96
N GLN A 184 -5.20 42.65 16.66
CA GLN A 184 -6.45 42.11 16.12
C GLN A 184 -6.66 40.64 16.49
N GLU A 185 -5.62 39.81 16.45
CA GLU A 185 -5.69 38.40 16.86
C GLU A 185 -5.98 38.27 18.36
N VAL A 186 -5.24 39.01 19.20
CA VAL A 186 -5.49 39.05 20.67
C VAL A 186 -6.91 39.49 20.98
N ARG A 187 -7.42 40.50 20.25
CA ARG A 187 -8.81 40.94 20.38
C ARG A 187 -9.80 39.84 20.02
N GLN A 188 -9.62 39.18 18.88
CA GLN A 188 -10.54 38.12 18.45
C GLN A 188 -10.56 36.96 19.44
N ASN A 189 -9.41 36.60 20.00
CA ASN A 189 -9.31 35.53 20.99
C ASN A 189 -9.89 35.96 22.34
N LEU A 190 -9.69 37.22 22.76
CA LEU A 190 -10.35 37.77 23.94
C LEU A 190 -11.88 37.81 23.78
N ASP A 191 -12.38 38.24 22.62
CA ASP A 191 -13.82 38.25 22.32
C ASP A 191 -14.38 36.81 22.33
N LYS A 192 -13.68 35.84 21.73
CA LYS A 192 -14.04 34.42 21.82
C LYS A 192 -14.06 33.92 23.25
N PHE A 193 -13.04 34.25 24.03
CA PHE A 193 -12.93 33.86 25.43
C PHE A 193 -14.07 34.43 26.28
N VAL A 194 -14.40 35.71 26.10
CA VAL A 194 -15.53 36.38 26.77
C VAL A 194 -16.86 35.76 26.35
N ASN A 195 -17.08 35.53 25.05
CA ASN A 195 -18.33 34.94 24.55
C ASN A 195 -18.49 33.47 24.97
N ALA A 196 -17.40 32.74 25.20
CA ALA A 196 -17.46 31.36 25.62
C ALA A 196 -18.00 31.18 27.05
N PHE A 197 -18.00 32.24 27.89
CA PHE A 197 -18.69 32.19 29.19
C PHE A 197 -20.21 32.03 29.05
N ASP A 198 -20.79 32.43 27.91
CA ASP A 198 -22.22 32.26 27.62
C ASP A 198 -22.55 30.87 27.00
N ASP A 199 -21.54 30.06 26.65
CA ASP A 199 -21.71 28.71 26.07
C ASP A 199 -21.08 27.61 26.96
N PRO A 200 -21.87 26.94 27.82
CA PRO A 200 -21.38 25.90 28.73
C PRO A 200 -20.85 24.63 28.03
N GLY A 201 -21.07 24.45 26.71
CA GLY A 201 -20.58 23.30 25.95
C GLY A 201 -19.14 23.44 25.43
N GLN A 202 -18.62 24.67 25.36
CA GLN A 202 -17.30 24.95 24.77
C GLN A 202 -16.17 24.74 25.79
N GLU A 203 -15.11 23.99 25.45
CA GLU A 203 -13.88 23.98 26.26
C GLU A 203 -13.18 25.34 26.11
N ILE A 204 -12.81 25.94 27.24
CA ILE A 204 -12.22 27.28 27.27
C ILE A 204 -10.82 27.20 27.83
N GLU A 205 -9.83 27.59 27.04
CA GLU A 205 -8.55 28.05 27.53
C GLU A 205 -8.30 29.45 26.98
N PHE A 206 -7.88 30.39 27.84
CA PHE A 206 -7.48 31.71 27.35
C PHE A 206 -6.08 31.62 26.73
N GLU A 207 -6.06 31.56 25.41
CA GLU A 207 -4.87 31.69 24.60
C GLU A 207 -4.93 33.05 23.87
N PRO A 208 -4.06 34.03 24.20
CA PRO A 208 -4.11 35.33 23.53
C PRO A 208 -3.76 35.23 22.04
N ILE A 209 -2.90 34.30 21.65
CA ILE A 209 -2.52 34.02 20.26
C ILE A 209 -2.02 32.58 20.15
N SER A 210 -2.40 31.82 19.11
CA SER A 210 -1.93 30.45 18.94
C SER A 210 -0.48 30.36 18.48
N GLU A 211 0.21 29.25 18.79
CA GLU A 211 1.60 29.00 18.39
C GLU A 211 1.78 29.13 16.86
N ASP A 212 0.96 28.44 16.05
CA ASP A 212 0.98 28.53 14.59
C ASP A 212 0.83 29.98 14.08
N LYS A 213 -0.03 30.76 14.75
CA LYS A 213 -0.31 32.13 14.34
C LYS A 213 0.80 33.07 14.75
N LEU A 214 1.38 32.85 15.93
CA LEU A 214 2.55 33.57 16.40
C LEU A 214 3.76 33.29 15.49
N GLU A 215 4.00 32.04 15.10
CA GLU A 215 5.02 31.63 14.14
C GLU A 215 4.85 32.39 12.82
N SER A 216 3.65 32.40 12.25
CA SER A 216 3.35 33.14 11.01
C SER A 216 3.60 34.66 11.12
N LEU A 217 3.44 35.24 12.31
CA LEU A 217 3.74 36.64 12.57
C LEU A 217 5.25 36.84 12.71
N VAL A 218 5.95 35.96 13.45
CA VAL A 218 7.42 36.00 13.62
C VAL A 218 8.14 35.94 12.28
N ASP A 219 7.68 35.10 11.34
CA ASP A 219 8.18 35.04 9.95
C ASP A 219 8.14 36.39 9.22
N THR A 220 7.18 37.25 9.59
CA THR A 220 7.01 38.58 8.99
C THR A 220 7.95 39.63 9.64
N TYR A 221 8.58 39.31 10.78
CA TYR A 221 9.48 40.18 11.53
C TYR A 221 10.82 39.46 11.83
N PRO A 222 11.73 39.34 10.85
CA PRO A 222 12.92 38.48 10.93
C PRO A 222 13.97 38.87 11.99
N GLY A 223 13.78 39.98 12.72
CA GLY A 223 14.64 40.36 13.85
C GLY A 223 14.23 39.71 15.19
N VAL A 224 13.00 39.19 15.29
CA VAL A 224 12.41 38.71 16.54
C VAL A 224 13.12 37.47 17.06
N GLU A 225 13.44 36.50 16.19
CA GLU A 225 14.14 35.27 16.59
C GLU A 225 15.51 35.57 17.21
N SER A 226 16.25 36.51 16.63
CA SER A 226 17.58 36.91 17.11
C SER A 226 17.57 37.68 18.43
N GLU A 227 16.46 38.35 18.76
CA GLU A 227 16.30 39.13 20.00
C GLU A 227 15.83 38.26 21.19
N VAL A 228 15.26 37.09 20.92
CA VAL A 228 14.60 36.25 21.93
C VAL A 228 15.25 34.88 22.09
N SER A 229 15.97 34.36 21.08
CA SER A 229 16.65 33.06 21.20
C SER A 229 17.66 33.06 22.34
N THR A 230 17.49 32.17 23.30
CA THR A 230 18.50 31.78 24.29
C THR A 230 19.15 30.46 23.85
N ASP A 231 20.39 30.18 24.27
CA ASP A 231 21.21 29.01 23.83
C ASP A 231 20.55 27.62 24.04
N THR A 232 19.35 27.53 24.61
CA THR A 232 18.68 26.29 25.03
C THR A 232 17.19 26.17 24.70
N SER A 233 16.55 27.16 24.05
CA SER A 233 15.08 27.15 23.85
C SER A 233 14.65 27.87 22.57
N ASN A 234 13.58 27.38 21.93
CA ASN A 234 12.97 27.97 20.73
C ASN A 234 12.43 29.37 21.04
N ALA A 235 12.73 30.34 20.18
CA ALA A 235 12.33 31.74 20.36
C ALA A 235 10.80 31.91 20.36
N ILE A 236 10.08 31.08 19.59
CA ILE A 236 8.62 31.08 19.50
C ILE A 236 8.02 30.66 20.85
N ASP A 237 8.48 29.56 21.45
CA ASP A 237 7.98 29.07 22.74
C ASP A 237 8.19 30.11 23.86
N VAL A 238 9.35 30.78 23.88
CA VAL A 238 9.65 31.83 24.87
C VAL A 238 8.71 33.03 24.69
N LEU A 239 8.45 33.44 23.45
CA LEU A 239 7.51 34.52 23.14
C LEU A 239 6.09 34.15 23.52
N TYR A 240 5.64 32.98 23.09
CA TYR A 240 4.30 32.45 23.36
C TYR A 240 4.04 32.41 24.87
N ASN A 241 4.94 31.79 25.63
CA ASN A 241 4.80 31.70 27.09
C ASN A 241 4.75 33.08 27.75
N LYS A 242 5.63 34.02 27.34
CA LYS A 242 5.68 35.36 27.95
C LYS A 242 4.44 36.21 27.62
N VAL A 243 3.95 36.14 26.38
CA VAL A 243 2.71 36.80 25.96
C VAL A 243 1.53 36.24 26.75
N THR A 244 1.43 34.91 26.84
CA THR A 244 0.34 34.22 27.54
C THR A 244 0.32 34.50 29.03
N GLU A 245 1.48 34.45 29.70
CA GLU A 245 1.63 34.80 31.11
C GLU A 245 1.16 36.24 31.38
N GLN A 246 1.71 37.20 30.64
CA GLN A 246 1.40 38.62 30.86
C GLN A 246 -0.06 38.95 30.55
N ALA A 247 -0.65 38.29 29.54
CA ALA A 247 -2.05 38.47 29.20
C ALA A 247 -2.96 37.96 30.33
N LYS A 248 -2.67 36.77 30.88
CA LYS A 248 -3.40 36.20 32.01
C LYS A 248 -3.28 37.09 33.26
N ASP A 249 -2.09 37.58 33.59
CA ASP A 249 -1.88 38.46 34.75
C ASP A 249 -2.60 39.82 34.61
N SER A 250 -2.59 40.42 33.41
CA SER A 250 -3.34 41.66 33.15
C SER A 250 -4.84 41.48 33.38
N ILE A 251 -5.39 40.34 32.95
CA ILE A 251 -6.82 40.01 33.16
C ILE A 251 -7.10 39.76 34.64
N LYS A 252 -6.23 39.07 35.39
CA LYS A 252 -6.37 38.89 36.84
C LYS A 252 -6.50 40.23 37.57
N ASP A 253 -5.60 41.16 37.32
CA ASP A 253 -5.59 42.49 37.94
C ASP A 253 -6.83 43.34 37.58
N MET A 254 -7.53 42.98 36.50
CA MET A 254 -8.79 43.63 36.11
C MET A 254 -10.01 43.00 36.79
N LEU A 255 -9.97 41.67 36.97
CA LEU A 255 -11.06 40.87 37.54
C LEU A 255 -11.11 40.92 39.07
N PHE A 256 -9.96 41.06 39.71
CA PHE A 256 -9.86 41.00 41.17
C PHE A 256 -9.04 42.18 41.69
N VAL A 257 -9.55 42.86 42.71
CA VAL A 257 -8.93 44.07 43.29
C VAL A 257 -8.02 43.72 44.49
N GLY A 258 -7.76 42.43 44.77
CA GLY A 258 -6.98 41.95 45.93
C GLY A 258 -6.06 40.76 45.65
N ASP A 259 -5.64 40.05 46.70
CA ASP A 259 -4.87 38.80 46.61
C ASP A 259 -5.78 37.59 46.91
N LEU A 260 -6.03 36.74 45.91
CA LEU A 260 -6.90 35.56 46.02
C LEU A 260 -6.45 34.62 47.16
N LYS A 261 -5.14 34.49 47.39
CA LYS A 261 -4.60 33.62 48.45
C LYS A 261 -4.98 34.15 49.83
N GLU A 262 -4.98 35.47 50.00
CA GLU A 262 -5.40 36.11 51.24
C GLU A 262 -6.89 35.93 51.48
N THR A 263 -7.73 36.03 50.43
CA THR A 263 -9.16 35.73 50.52
C THR A 263 -9.41 34.28 50.93
N LEU A 264 -8.75 33.30 50.30
CA LEU A 264 -8.86 31.88 50.67
C LEU A 264 -8.39 31.62 52.12
N ARG A 265 -7.34 32.32 52.57
CA ARG A 265 -6.89 32.25 53.97
C ARG A 265 -7.92 32.79 54.94
N GLN A 266 -8.57 33.92 54.62
CA GLN A 266 -9.63 34.48 55.46
C GLN A 266 -10.86 33.56 55.52
N LEU A 267 -11.21 32.91 54.40
CA LEU A 267 -12.29 31.92 54.37
C LEU A 267 -11.95 30.70 55.25
N ASN A 268 -10.71 30.21 55.19
CA ASN A 268 -10.25 29.11 56.05
C ASN A 268 -10.47 29.40 57.54
N GLU A 269 -10.06 30.59 58.01
CA GLU A 269 -10.22 30.97 59.42
C GLU A 269 -11.69 31.00 59.84
N ARG A 270 -12.59 31.46 58.96
CA ARG A 270 -14.03 31.49 59.25
C ARG A 270 -14.66 30.10 59.31
N PHE A 271 -14.29 29.20 58.40
CA PHE A 271 -14.72 27.81 58.48
C PHE A 271 -14.23 27.16 59.79
N LYS A 272 -12.98 27.44 60.18
CA LYS A 272 -12.41 26.99 61.44
C LYS A 272 -13.15 27.54 62.67
N GLU A 273 -13.50 28.83 62.68
CA GLU A 273 -14.33 29.46 63.72
C GLU A 273 -15.72 28.80 63.84
N ALA A 274 -16.29 28.35 62.73
CA ALA A 274 -17.56 27.64 62.69
C ALA A 274 -17.46 26.13 62.99
N ASN A 275 -16.30 25.62 63.38
CA ASN A 275 -16.02 24.18 63.56
C ASN A 275 -16.31 23.33 62.30
N ARG A 276 -16.15 23.93 61.11
CA ARG A 276 -16.40 23.32 59.81
C ARG A 276 -15.09 23.19 59.04
N ARG A 277 -14.92 22.09 58.31
CA ARG A 277 -13.79 21.92 57.38
C ARG A 277 -14.31 21.95 55.94
N PRO A 278 -13.84 22.87 55.09
CA PRO A 278 -14.31 22.94 53.72
C PRO A 278 -13.71 21.80 52.87
N VAL A 279 -14.57 21.11 52.13
CA VAL A 279 -14.21 20.13 51.11
C VAL A 279 -14.49 20.77 49.75
N LEU A 280 -13.47 21.36 49.14
CA LEU A 280 -13.58 22.01 47.84
C LEU A 280 -13.52 20.95 46.73
N ILE A 281 -14.63 20.76 46.04
CA ILE A 281 -14.76 19.79 44.95
C ILE A 281 -14.79 20.59 43.64
N ILE A 282 -13.78 20.42 42.80
CA ILE A 282 -13.67 21.07 41.48
C ILE A 282 -13.85 19.98 40.43
N GLU A 283 -14.98 19.98 39.72
CA GLU A 283 -15.28 18.96 38.70
C GLU A 283 -14.29 18.97 37.54
N ASP A 284 -13.86 20.18 37.14
CA ASP A 284 -12.95 20.40 36.02
C ASP A 284 -12.05 21.61 36.30
N LEU A 285 -10.75 21.37 36.41
CA LEU A 285 -9.75 22.41 36.65
C LEU A 285 -9.68 23.44 35.51
N ASN A 286 -10.09 23.07 34.29
CA ASN A 286 -10.10 23.99 33.15
C ASN A 286 -11.11 25.14 33.33
N GLY A 287 -12.11 25.01 34.23
CA GLY A 287 -12.97 26.13 34.61
C GLY A 287 -12.21 27.31 35.23
N PHE A 288 -10.97 27.09 35.68
CA PHE A 288 -10.15 28.06 36.41
C PHE A 288 -8.97 28.63 35.62
N THR A 289 -9.00 28.63 34.28
CA THR A 289 -7.84 28.95 33.41
C THR A 289 -6.99 30.16 33.81
N ILE A 290 -7.59 31.24 34.32
CA ILE A 290 -6.88 32.44 34.76
C ILE A 290 -6.24 32.26 36.14
N PHE A 291 -6.92 31.62 37.11
CA PHE A 291 -6.48 31.49 38.51
C PHE A 291 -5.89 30.11 38.87
N GLN A 292 -5.80 29.20 37.90
CA GLN A 292 -5.35 27.82 38.06
C GLN A 292 -4.01 27.74 38.80
N HIS A 293 -3.05 28.61 38.46
CA HIS A 293 -1.74 28.64 39.12
C HIS A 293 -1.82 29.04 40.60
N GLU A 294 -2.61 30.06 40.94
CA GLU A 294 -2.72 30.58 42.30
C GLU A 294 -3.46 29.62 43.23
N ILE A 295 -4.55 29.02 42.73
CA ILE A 295 -5.33 27.99 43.44
C ILE A 295 -4.46 26.78 43.75
N LEU A 296 -3.79 26.23 42.74
CA LEU A 296 -2.91 25.09 42.94
C LEU A 296 -1.72 25.43 43.85
N SER A 297 -1.13 26.63 43.69
CA SER A 297 -0.02 27.10 44.54
C SER A 297 -0.43 27.23 46.00
N PHE A 298 -1.64 27.76 46.28
CA PHE A 298 -2.17 27.91 47.63
C PHE A 298 -2.37 26.56 48.30
N PHE A 299 -3.07 25.63 47.65
CA PHE A 299 -3.34 24.32 48.23
C PHE A 299 -2.11 23.39 48.27
N SER A 300 -1.10 23.64 47.44
CA SER A 300 0.18 22.94 47.49
C SER A 300 1.07 23.34 48.66
N ASP A 301 0.79 24.45 49.35
CA ASP A 301 1.42 24.74 50.64
C ASP A 301 0.63 24.04 51.74
N LEU A 302 1.10 22.84 52.12
CA LEU A 302 0.39 21.95 53.05
C LEU A 302 0.03 22.61 54.38
N LYS A 303 0.84 23.56 54.85
CA LYS A 303 0.67 24.23 56.15
C LYS A 303 -0.04 25.58 56.05
N ALA A 304 -0.38 26.03 54.85
CA ALA A 304 -1.01 27.34 54.67
C ALA A 304 -2.45 27.39 55.17
N SER A 305 -3.17 26.26 55.19
CA SER A 305 -4.59 26.21 55.54
C SER A 305 -5.07 24.77 55.86
N ASN A 306 -6.37 24.60 56.08
CA ASN A 306 -7.02 23.37 56.51
C ASN A 306 -8.14 22.93 55.54
N TRP A 307 -7.81 22.72 54.27
CA TRP A 307 -8.77 22.33 53.22
C TRP A 307 -8.60 20.89 52.77
N ASP A 308 -9.70 20.23 52.43
CA ASP A 308 -9.68 19.06 51.56
C ASP A 308 -10.09 19.50 50.16
N VAL A 309 -9.29 19.14 49.16
CA VAL A 309 -9.50 19.61 47.79
C VAL A 309 -9.52 18.41 46.85
N VAL A 310 -10.62 18.21 46.16
CA VAL A 310 -10.79 17.20 45.11
C VAL A 310 -10.81 17.91 43.77
N ILE A 311 -9.90 17.55 42.87
CA ILE A 311 -9.77 18.20 41.56
C ILE A 311 -9.88 17.17 40.45
N GLY A 312 -10.89 17.34 39.59
CA GLY A 312 -11.01 16.65 38.32
C GLY A 312 -10.05 17.21 37.28
N VAL A 313 -9.23 16.34 36.69
CA VAL A 313 -8.19 16.72 35.71
C VAL A 313 -8.38 15.91 34.42
N PRO A 314 -8.53 16.56 33.24
CA PRO A 314 -8.52 15.87 31.96
C PRO A 314 -7.15 15.28 31.65
N THR A 315 -7.12 14.18 30.89
CA THR A 315 -5.88 13.50 30.48
C THR A 315 -4.91 14.39 29.69
N GLY A 316 -5.41 15.26 28.79
CA GLY A 316 -4.58 16.16 27.96
C GLY A 316 -3.92 17.30 28.75
N THR A 317 -4.66 17.96 29.64
CA THR A 317 -4.16 19.05 30.51
C THR A 317 -3.10 18.57 31.51
N ASN A 318 -3.06 17.26 31.78
CA ASN A 318 -2.09 16.65 32.69
C ASN A 318 -0.66 16.77 32.16
N GLN A 319 -0.46 16.64 30.84
CA GLN A 319 0.88 16.81 30.24
C GLN A 319 1.34 18.26 30.32
N THR A 320 0.49 19.25 30.04
CA THR A 320 0.84 20.68 30.13
C THR A 320 0.92 21.21 31.56
N LEU A 321 0.15 20.69 32.53
CA LEU A 321 0.31 21.05 33.94
C LEU A 321 1.62 20.53 34.56
N VAL A 322 2.09 19.38 34.05
CA VAL A 322 3.39 18.79 34.43
C VAL A 322 4.54 19.39 33.62
N GLN A 323 4.35 19.68 32.33
CA GLN A 323 5.37 20.23 31.43
C GLN A 323 5.51 21.76 31.51
N GLY A 324 4.43 22.52 31.67
CA GLY A 324 4.45 23.99 31.82
C GLY A 324 5.12 24.46 33.10
N ARG A 325 5.27 23.57 34.10
CA ARG A 325 6.07 23.80 35.30
C ARG A 325 7.55 23.43 35.15
N ARG A 326 7.99 22.93 33.99
CA ARG A 326 9.42 22.66 33.71
C ARG A 326 10.25 23.95 33.63
N ALA A 327 9.63 25.12 33.45
CA ALA A 327 10.34 26.38 33.30
C ALA A 327 10.68 27.09 34.63
N ASP A 328 9.83 27.01 35.67
CA ASP A 328 9.97 27.89 36.85
C ASP A 328 10.13 27.21 38.22
N LEU A 329 10.09 25.88 38.31
CA LEU A 329 10.39 25.18 39.56
C LEU A 329 11.29 23.98 39.28
N SER A 330 12.49 24.02 39.86
CA SER A 330 13.39 22.88 39.94
C SER A 330 12.65 21.66 40.53
N THR A 331 12.56 20.62 39.70
CA THR A 331 12.14 19.21 39.92
C THR A 331 10.63 18.88 39.98
N GLU A 332 10.25 17.94 39.10
CA GLU A 332 8.98 17.17 39.04
C GLU A 332 8.62 16.46 40.38
N GLU A 333 9.54 16.44 41.35
CA GLU A 333 9.39 15.84 42.68
C GLU A 333 8.51 16.68 43.63
N THR A 334 8.38 18.00 43.44
CA THR A 334 7.85 18.89 44.52
C THR A 334 6.33 18.94 44.71
N ILE A 335 5.50 18.77 43.66
CA ILE A 335 4.03 18.75 43.78
C ILE A 335 3.51 17.34 44.03
N ASN A 336 4.16 16.37 43.40
CA ASN A 336 3.89 14.96 43.53
C ASN A 336 4.04 14.47 44.99
N ASP A 337 5.00 15.01 45.74
CA ASP A 337 5.17 14.74 47.18
C ASP A 337 4.12 15.42 48.08
N ARG A 338 3.32 16.35 47.54
CA ARG A 338 2.36 17.18 48.28
C ARG A 338 0.90 16.85 47.98
N ILE A 339 0.62 15.87 47.13
CA ILE A 339 -0.74 15.34 46.92
C ILE A 339 -1.01 14.18 47.87
N LYS A 340 -2.23 14.12 48.42
CA LYS A 340 -2.66 13.04 49.31
C LYS A 340 -2.92 11.77 48.53
N ALA A 341 -3.58 11.90 47.37
CA ALA A 341 -3.75 10.81 46.43
C ALA A 341 -4.00 11.29 45.00
N ARG A 342 -3.71 10.41 44.06
CA ARG A 342 -4.01 10.56 42.64
C ARG A 342 -4.61 9.28 42.12
N VAL A 343 -5.79 9.40 41.56
CA VAL A 343 -6.59 8.31 41.04
C VAL A 343 -6.96 8.54 39.59
N ALA A 344 -7.07 7.47 38.82
CA ALA A 344 -7.43 7.49 37.41
C ALA A 344 -8.77 6.77 37.19
N LEU A 345 -9.62 7.36 36.35
CA LEU A 345 -10.89 6.78 35.88
C LEU A 345 -10.77 6.20 34.47
N THR A 346 -9.70 6.52 33.75
CA THR A 346 -9.46 6.05 32.39
C THR A 346 -8.05 5.55 32.21
N GLU A 347 -7.88 4.59 31.33
CA GLU A 347 -6.57 4.13 30.85
C GLU A 347 -6.38 4.53 29.38
N GLN A 348 -5.18 5.01 29.05
CA GLN A 348 -4.77 5.27 27.68
C GLN A 348 -4.17 3.98 27.10
N THR A 349 -4.68 3.56 25.96
CA THR A 349 -4.22 2.40 25.20
C THR A 349 -3.80 2.84 23.80
N ASP A 350 -3.04 2.01 23.09
CA ASP A 350 -2.64 2.28 21.70
C ASP A 350 -3.84 2.48 20.76
N GLU A 351 -5.00 1.92 21.11
CA GLU A 351 -6.24 2.02 20.33
C GLU A 351 -7.13 3.22 20.72
N GLY A 352 -6.78 3.95 21.79
CA GLY A 352 -7.55 5.06 22.35
C GLY A 352 -7.80 4.92 23.86
N SER A 353 -8.87 5.53 24.35
CA SER A 353 -9.13 5.64 25.79
C SER A 353 -10.28 4.76 26.25
N LYS A 354 -10.12 4.17 27.44
CA LYS A 354 -11.12 3.30 28.05
C LYS A 354 -11.44 3.74 29.47
N THR A 355 -12.72 3.76 29.82
CA THR A 355 -13.17 4.06 31.20
C THR A 355 -13.10 2.80 32.05
N LEU A 356 -12.35 2.84 33.15
CA LEU A 356 -11.98 1.67 33.95
C LEU A 356 -13.20 0.96 34.57
N PHE A 357 -14.14 1.70 35.17
CA PHE A 357 -15.31 1.08 35.80
C PHE A 357 -16.28 0.42 34.82
N LEU A 358 -16.26 0.82 33.54
CA LEU A 358 -17.06 0.18 32.50
C LEU A 358 -16.41 -1.10 31.93
N GLN A 359 -15.15 -1.41 32.30
CA GLN A 359 -14.48 -2.64 31.87
C GLN A 359 -14.93 -3.87 32.69
N GLN A 360 -15.53 -3.64 33.85
CA GLN A 360 -16.05 -4.71 34.68
C GLN A 360 -17.24 -5.39 33.98
N GLU A 361 -17.38 -6.70 34.17
CA GLU A 361 -18.43 -7.48 33.53
C GLU A 361 -19.82 -6.87 33.77
N GLU A 362 -20.56 -6.69 32.67
CA GLU A 362 -21.95 -6.18 32.63
C GLU A 362 -22.19 -4.75 33.15
N ILE A 363 -21.18 -3.99 33.59
CA ILE A 363 -21.42 -2.62 34.12
C ILE A 363 -21.96 -1.66 33.04
N HIS A 364 -21.53 -1.77 31.78
CA HIS A 364 -22.11 -1.01 30.66
C HIS A 364 -23.58 -1.40 30.38
N ILE A 365 -23.97 -2.63 30.72
CA ILE A 365 -25.35 -3.12 30.64
C ILE A 365 -26.16 -2.56 31.82
N ASP A 366 -25.60 -2.56 33.02
CA ASP A 366 -26.24 -1.98 34.21
C ASP A 366 -26.45 -0.47 34.07
N LEU A 367 -25.50 0.23 33.45
CA LEU A 367 -25.65 1.65 33.09
C LEU A 367 -26.82 1.88 32.15
N ALA A 368 -26.92 1.10 31.06
CA ALA A 368 -28.07 1.19 30.17
C ALA A 368 -29.38 0.84 30.90
N ARG A 369 -29.39 -0.21 31.73
CA ARG A 369 -30.57 -0.64 32.50
C ARG A 369 -31.07 0.46 33.42
N LYS A 370 -30.20 1.08 34.23
CA LYS A 370 -30.61 2.15 35.16
C LYS A 370 -31.22 3.33 34.43
N TYR A 371 -30.59 3.78 33.34
CA TYR A 371 -31.11 4.89 32.54
C TYR A 371 -32.45 4.54 31.88
N LEU A 372 -32.57 3.35 31.27
CA LEU A 372 -33.82 2.89 30.66
C LEU A 372 -34.96 2.80 31.67
N THR A 373 -34.70 2.25 32.86
CA THR A 373 -35.70 2.16 33.94
C THR A 373 -36.17 3.55 34.37
N ALA A 374 -35.25 4.50 34.56
CA ALA A 374 -35.60 5.88 34.92
C ALA A 374 -36.43 6.58 33.82
N ILE A 375 -36.01 6.44 32.55
CA ILE A 375 -36.71 7.01 31.39
C ILE A 375 -38.13 6.45 31.25
N LYS A 376 -38.28 5.12 31.38
CA LYS A 376 -39.58 4.44 31.25
C LYS A 376 -40.52 4.80 32.41
N HIS A 377 -39.99 4.89 33.63
CA HIS A 377 -40.78 5.23 34.81
C HIS A 377 -41.34 6.67 34.73
N ASP A 378 -40.54 7.61 34.22
CA ASP A 378 -40.96 9.02 34.07
C ASP A 378 -41.92 9.25 32.89
N ALA A 379 -41.82 8.44 31.84
CA ALA A 379 -42.66 8.59 30.65
C ALA A 379 -44.15 8.31 30.93
N ASP A 380 -44.47 7.50 31.95
CA ASP A 380 -45.82 7.18 32.42
C ASP A 380 -46.79 6.82 31.27
N ILE A 381 -46.30 6.02 30.31
CA ILE A 381 -47.08 5.58 29.14
C ILE A 381 -47.73 4.24 29.45
N ASP A 382 -49.04 4.13 29.21
CA ASP A 382 -49.75 2.84 29.12
C ASP A 382 -49.16 2.02 27.96
N TYR A 383 -48.12 1.26 28.24
CA TYR A 383 -47.47 0.41 27.27
C TYR A 383 -48.22 -0.91 27.13
N SER A 384 -48.74 -1.17 25.93
CA SER A 384 -49.25 -2.48 25.55
C SER A 384 -48.38 -3.00 24.42
N PRO A 385 -47.55 -4.04 24.65
CA PRO A 385 -46.79 -4.68 23.57
C PRO A 385 -47.75 -5.20 22.50
N LEU A 386 -47.24 -5.43 21.28
CA LEU A 386 -48.02 -6.09 20.21
C LEU A 386 -48.66 -7.37 20.78
N ALA A 387 -49.92 -7.63 20.39
CA ALA A 387 -50.98 -8.28 21.17
C ALA A 387 -50.78 -9.74 21.70
N GLN A 388 -49.56 -10.25 21.88
CA GLN A 388 -49.28 -11.63 22.30
C GLN A 388 -48.07 -11.83 23.24
N ILE A 389 -47.31 -10.80 23.62
CA ILE A 389 -46.13 -10.94 24.51
C ILE A 389 -46.40 -10.23 25.85
N SER A 390 -46.29 -10.94 26.96
CA SER A 390 -46.36 -10.36 28.32
C SER A 390 -45.09 -9.58 28.69
N GLU A 391 -45.16 -8.72 29.70
CA GLU A 391 -44.00 -7.97 30.20
C GLU A 391 -42.86 -8.90 30.67
N SER A 392 -43.20 -10.02 31.31
CA SER A 392 -42.22 -11.06 31.67
C SER A 392 -41.58 -11.74 30.46
N GLU A 393 -42.35 -11.99 29.39
CA GLU A 393 -41.79 -12.58 28.16
C GLU A 393 -40.91 -11.60 27.38
N LEU A 394 -41.15 -10.30 27.53
CA LEU A 394 -40.35 -9.23 26.97
C LEU A 394 -39.01 -9.08 27.71
N ASP A 395 -39.03 -9.16 29.03
CA ASP A 395 -37.82 -9.21 29.86
C ASP A 395 -37.03 -10.51 29.64
N ASP A 396 -37.68 -11.64 29.36
CA ASP A 396 -36.99 -12.89 29.02
C ASP A 396 -36.26 -12.79 27.66
N ALA A 397 -36.86 -12.12 26.67
CA ALA A 397 -36.31 -12.01 25.32
C ALA A 397 -35.19 -10.97 25.21
N PHE A 398 -35.40 -9.77 25.79
CA PHE A 398 -34.46 -8.65 25.71
C PHE A 398 -33.52 -8.57 26.93
N GLY A 399 -33.89 -9.17 28.05
CA GLY A 399 -33.25 -8.99 29.35
C GLY A 399 -33.98 -7.94 30.18
N GLU A 400 -34.05 -8.19 31.50
CA GLU A 400 -34.78 -7.37 32.46
C GLU A 400 -34.48 -5.86 32.31
N GLY A 401 -35.52 -5.09 31.94
CA GLY A 401 -35.46 -3.64 31.79
C GLY A 401 -34.71 -3.11 30.55
N LEU A 402 -34.14 -3.98 29.71
CA LEU A 402 -33.25 -3.60 28.61
C LEU A 402 -33.96 -3.24 27.30
N TYR A 403 -35.24 -3.57 27.14
CA TYR A 403 -36.01 -3.24 25.94
C TYR A 403 -35.86 -1.75 25.54
N PRO A 404 -35.55 -1.42 24.28
CA PRO A 404 -35.59 -2.27 23.08
C PRO A 404 -34.28 -2.99 22.75
N PHE A 405 -33.30 -3.01 23.65
CA PHE A 405 -31.98 -3.63 23.44
C PHE A 405 -31.87 -4.99 24.14
N ASN A 406 -30.86 -5.77 23.79
CA ASN A 406 -30.46 -6.94 24.56
C ASN A 406 -28.97 -6.89 24.97
N LYS A 407 -28.54 -7.81 25.83
CA LYS A 407 -27.13 -7.87 26.28
C LYS A 407 -26.13 -7.91 25.10
N PRO A 408 -26.28 -8.80 24.10
CA PRO A 408 -25.42 -8.80 22.90
C PRO A 408 -25.34 -7.44 22.19
N PHE A 409 -26.48 -6.78 21.98
CA PHE A 409 -26.56 -5.49 21.29
C PHE A 409 -25.73 -4.42 22.02
N LEU A 410 -25.93 -4.28 23.32
CA LEU A 410 -25.25 -3.27 24.14
C LEU A 410 -23.75 -3.51 24.23
N THR A 411 -23.32 -4.77 24.37
CA THR A 411 -21.91 -5.13 24.38
C THR A 411 -21.22 -4.82 23.06
N ARG A 412 -21.82 -5.22 21.91
CA ARG A 412 -21.26 -4.94 20.58
C ARG A 412 -21.09 -3.44 20.33
N ILE A 413 -22.09 -2.64 20.72
CA ILE A 413 -21.97 -1.19 20.58
C ILE A 413 -20.85 -0.66 21.46
N TYR A 414 -20.84 -1.02 22.73
CA TYR A 414 -19.85 -0.52 23.68
C TYR A 414 -18.41 -0.84 23.23
N GLU A 415 -18.15 -2.07 22.79
CA GLU A 415 -16.84 -2.52 22.29
C GLU A 415 -16.36 -1.78 21.03
N ASN A 416 -17.30 -1.26 20.23
CA ASN A 416 -17.03 -0.62 18.95
C ASN A 416 -17.20 0.90 18.97
N LEU A 417 -17.42 1.53 20.13
CA LEU A 417 -17.53 2.99 20.26
C LEU A 417 -16.23 3.71 19.89
N ARG A 418 -16.35 4.68 18.98
CA ARG A 418 -15.25 5.51 18.47
C ARG A 418 -15.61 6.99 18.42
N GLU A 419 -14.58 7.81 18.57
CA GLU A 419 -14.62 9.26 18.36
C GLU A 419 -13.34 9.67 17.62
N ASP A 420 -13.47 10.44 16.54
CA ASP A 420 -12.35 10.91 15.71
C ASP A 420 -11.37 9.80 15.27
N ASN A 421 -11.93 8.63 14.91
CA ASN A 421 -11.23 7.39 14.53
C ASN A 421 -10.46 6.66 15.64
N GLN A 422 -10.53 7.09 16.90
CA GLN A 422 -9.95 6.39 18.05
C GLN A 422 -11.06 5.72 18.87
N LYS A 423 -10.77 4.59 19.55
CA LYS A 423 -11.72 4.00 20.51
C LYS A 423 -11.89 4.97 21.68
N LYS A 424 -13.13 5.32 21.99
CA LYS A 424 -13.45 6.22 23.11
C LYS A 424 -14.69 5.73 23.85
N GLN A 425 -14.44 4.83 24.79
CA GLN A 425 -15.45 4.08 25.53
C GLN A 425 -15.79 4.81 26.84
N THR A 426 -16.44 5.97 26.73
CA THR A 426 -16.86 6.78 27.87
C THR A 426 -18.37 6.66 28.13
N PRO A 427 -18.81 6.74 29.40
CA PRO A 427 -20.23 6.79 29.74
C PRO A 427 -20.99 7.86 28.95
N ARG A 428 -20.43 9.07 28.80
CA ARG A 428 -21.06 10.15 28.04
C ARG A 428 -21.28 9.76 26.57
N ASN A 429 -20.27 9.19 25.92
CA ASN A 429 -20.39 8.78 24.51
C ASN A 429 -21.41 7.65 24.36
N TYR A 430 -21.38 6.68 25.27
CA TYR A 430 -22.36 5.60 25.28
C TYR A 430 -23.80 6.12 25.50
N LEU A 431 -24.04 6.97 26.49
CA LEU A 431 -25.39 7.47 26.77
C LEU A 431 -25.91 8.40 25.66
N THR A 432 -25.12 9.38 25.22
CA THR A 432 -25.54 10.41 24.24
C THR A 432 -25.67 9.81 22.84
N PHE A 433 -24.65 9.07 22.37
CA PHE A 433 -24.64 8.60 20.99
C PHE A 433 -25.42 7.30 20.80
N VAL A 434 -25.50 6.44 21.82
CA VAL A 434 -26.17 5.14 21.73
C VAL A 434 -27.57 5.22 22.29
N ILE A 435 -27.71 5.53 23.58
CA ILE A 435 -29.01 5.46 24.26
C ILE A 435 -29.94 6.56 23.72
N GLU A 436 -29.54 7.83 23.78
CA GLU A 436 -30.36 8.92 23.25
C GLU A 436 -30.52 8.83 21.71
N GLY A 437 -29.43 8.62 20.98
CA GLY A 437 -29.45 8.53 19.51
C GLY A 437 -30.35 7.41 18.95
N LEU A 438 -30.40 6.25 19.61
CA LEU A 438 -31.24 5.13 19.16
C LEU A 438 -32.68 5.22 19.70
N LEU A 439 -32.89 5.70 20.93
CA LEU A 439 -34.23 5.77 21.52
C LEU A 439 -35.08 6.91 20.95
N THR A 440 -34.48 8.01 20.52
CA THR A 440 -35.17 9.15 19.87
C THR A 440 -35.53 8.84 18.40
N ASN A 441 -34.89 7.86 17.77
CA ASN A 441 -35.18 7.47 16.40
C ASN A 441 -36.53 6.74 16.27
N LYS A 442 -37.27 6.96 15.18
CA LYS A 442 -38.54 6.28 14.89
C LYS A 442 -38.38 4.82 14.47
N ASN A 443 -37.23 4.47 13.89
CA ASN A 443 -36.91 3.13 13.43
C ASN A 443 -36.31 2.28 14.56
N PRO A 444 -36.36 0.94 14.48
CA PRO A 444 -35.77 0.03 15.45
C PRO A 444 -34.27 0.27 15.60
N PRO A 445 -33.68 -0.01 16.78
CA PRO A 445 -32.26 0.25 17.02
C PRO A 445 -31.30 -0.36 16.00
N PHE A 446 -31.53 -1.59 15.52
CA PHE A 446 -30.64 -2.23 14.55
C PHE A 446 -30.60 -1.54 13.18
N GLU A 447 -31.71 -0.91 12.73
CA GLU A 447 -31.75 -0.18 11.45
C GLU A 447 -30.95 1.14 11.51
N HIS A 448 -30.72 1.66 12.71
CA HIS A 448 -30.05 2.95 12.90
C HIS A 448 -28.64 2.84 13.49
N ALA A 449 -28.28 1.71 14.10
CA ALA A 449 -26.99 1.51 14.73
C ALA A 449 -25.84 1.75 13.74
N ASP A 450 -25.86 1.16 12.55
CA ASP A 450 -24.80 1.34 11.53
C ASP A 450 -24.75 2.78 10.94
N LEU A 451 -25.80 3.58 11.11
CA LEU A 451 -25.82 4.99 10.70
C LEU A 451 -25.16 5.92 11.72
N LEU A 452 -24.86 5.42 12.92
CA LEU A 452 -24.10 6.15 13.92
C LEU A 452 -22.65 6.28 13.45
N LYS A 453 -22.24 7.50 13.04
CA LYS A 453 -20.86 7.84 12.62
C LYS A 453 -19.80 7.69 13.73
N LYS A 454 -20.13 7.03 14.84
CA LYS A 454 -19.35 6.87 16.07
C LYS A 454 -19.08 5.40 16.39
N LEU A 455 -19.31 4.49 15.43
CA LEU A 455 -19.00 3.07 15.57
C LEU A 455 -17.85 2.65 14.64
N GLY A 456 -17.00 1.76 15.14
CA GLY A 456 -15.99 1.05 14.36
C GLY A 456 -16.57 -0.13 13.58
N SER A 457 -15.69 -0.87 12.90
CA SER A 457 -16.08 -2.14 12.26
C SER A 457 -16.44 -3.16 13.34
N ILE A 458 -17.67 -3.67 13.27
CA ILE A 458 -18.24 -4.62 14.22
C ILE A 458 -17.84 -6.02 13.80
N ASP A 459 -17.34 -6.82 14.73
CA ASP A 459 -17.07 -8.24 14.48
C ASP A 459 -18.38 -8.96 14.13
N ASN A 460 -18.52 -9.30 12.85
CA ASN A 460 -19.71 -9.94 12.29
C ASN A 460 -19.28 -11.17 11.50
N THR A 461 -19.52 -12.35 12.06
CA THR A 461 -19.22 -13.63 11.41
C THR A 461 -20.42 -14.22 10.68
N LEU A 462 -21.49 -13.45 10.46
CA LEU A 462 -22.57 -13.83 9.55
C LEU A 462 -21.99 -14.11 8.16
N ASP A 463 -22.51 -15.14 7.50
CA ASP A 463 -22.14 -15.45 6.13
C ASP A 463 -22.40 -14.24 5.22
N PRO A 464 -21.38 -13.69 4.51
CA PRO A 464 -21.58 -12.55 3.62
C PRO A 464 -22.50 -12.87 2.43
N GLU A 465 -22.76 -14.15 2.13
CA GLU A 465 -23.71 -14.58 1.11
C GLU A 465 -25.15 -14.63 1.61
N TYR A 466 -25.38 -14.53 2.93
CA TYR A 466 -26.70 -14.40 3.53
C TYR A 466 -27.29 -13.01 3.26
N LYS A 467 -28.41 -12.96 2.53
CA LYS A 467 -29.06 -11.71 2.04
C LYS A 467 -30.52 -11.58 2.47
N GLU A 468 -30.92 -12.26 3.54
CA GLU A 468 -32.29 -12.14 4.07
C GLU A 468 -32.50 -10.82 4.83
N SER A 469 -33.77 -10.45 5.04
CA SER A 469 -34.16 -9.15 5.60
C SER A 469 -33.84 -8.95 7.08
N ASP A 470 -33.53 -10.03 7.80
CA ASP A 470 -33.22 -10.10 9.22
C ASP A 470 -31.70 -10.08 9.50
N ARG A 471 -30.86 -10.01 8.47
CA ARG A 471 -29.39 -9.96 8.57
C ARG A 471 -28.92 -8.90 9.57
N ASP A 472 -29.44 -7.67 9.49
CA ASP A 472 -29.02 -6.57 10.36
C ASP A 472 -29.53 -6.79 11.80
N LEU A 473 -30.72 -7.37 11.97
CA LEU A 473 -31.24 -7.74 13.29
C LEU A 473 -30.35 -8.82 13.93
N LEU A 474 -29.96 -9.86 13.18
CA LEU A 474 -29.11 -10.95 13.66
C LEU A 474 -27.67 -10.48 13.94
N LYS A 475 -27.13 -9.57 13.13
CA LYS A 475 -25.83 -8.90 13.35
C LYS A 475 -25.79 -8.23 14.72
N TRP A 476 -26.90 -7.60 15.12
CA TRP A 476 -26.96 -6.77 16.31
C TRP A 476 -27.47 -7.51 17.56
N TYR A 477 -28.54 -8.28 17.45
CA TYR A 477 -29.21 -8.97 18.58
C TYR A 477 -28.82 -10.43 18.74
N GLY A 478 -28.28 -11.08 17.70
CA GLY A 478 -28.01 -12.52 17.70
C GLY A 478 -26.81 -12.90 18.57
N LYS A 479 -26.84 -14.08 19.17
CA LYS A 479 -25.70 -14.71 19.85
C LYS A 479 -25.25 -15.94 19.06
N ARG A 480 -23.95 -16.18 19.04
CA ARG A 480 -23.39 -17.40 18.46
C ARG A 480 -23.62 -18.57 19.42
N ILE A 481 -24.24 -19.64 18.93
CA ILE A 481 -24.49 -20.87 19.71
C ILE A 481 -23.47 -21.97 19.34
N ASP A 482 -23.00 -22.02 18.08
CA ASP A 482 -21.97 -22.92 17.55
C ASP A 482 -21.13 -22.23 16.44
N ASN A 483 -20.07 -22.86 15.90
CA ASN A 483 -19.22 -22.30 14.83
C ASN A 483 -19.93 -21.97 13.50
N ASN A 484 -21.18 -22.43 13.33
CA ASN A 484 -21.90 -22.37 12.06
C ASN A 484 -23.24 -21.61 12.14
N LYS A 485 -23.65 -21.07 13.30
CA LYS A 485 -24.97 -20.44 13.47
C LYS A 485 -25.00 -19.25 14.44
N TYR A 486 -25.60 -18.16 13.97
CA TYR A 486 -26.17 -17.10 14.82
C TYR A 486 -27.62 -17.43 15.13
N VAL A 487 -28.02 -17.20 16.38
CA VAL A 487 -29.41 -17.37 16.83
C VAL A 487 -29.84 -16.16 17.63
N VAL A 488 -31.08 -15.71 17.41
CA VAL A 488 -31.76 -14.69 18.21
C VAL A 488 -33.04 -15.31 18.77
N ASP A 489 -33.51 -14.81 19.91
CA ASP A 489 -34.82 -15.21 20.42
C ASP A 489 -35.90 -14.85 19.39
N GLU A 490 -36.74 -15.82 19.01
CA GLU A 490 -37.78 -15.67 17.97
C GLU A 490 -38.75 -14.51 18.26
N ARG A 491 -38.90 -14.13 19.54
CA ARG A 491 -39.74 -13.00 19.97
C ARG A 491 -39.17 -11.64 19.60
N ILE A 492 -37.85 -11.51 19.37
CA ILE A 492 -37.20 -10.24 19.01
C ILE A 492 -37.57 -9.82 17.58
N PRO A 493 -37.40 -10.68 16.53
CA PRO A 493 -37.91 -10.39 15.19
C PRO A 493 -39.41 -10.11 15.16
N GLU A 494 -40.22 -10.88 15.90
CA GLU A 494 -41.66 -10.67 16.00
C GLU A 494 -42.00 -9.28 16.54
N MET A 495 -41.29 -8.81 17.57
CA MET A 495 -41.51 -7.50 18.18
C MET A 495 -41.14 -6.34 17.24
N PHE A 496 -40.18 -6.56 16.35
CA PHE A 496 -39.78 -5.59 15.35
C PHE A 496 -40.49 -5.77 13.99
N ASP A 497 -41.45 -6.70 13.87
CA ASP A 497 -42.16 -7.01 12.61
C ASP A 497 -41.20 -7.35 11.45
N VAL A 498 -40.13 -8.10 11.76
CA VAL A 498 -39.13 -8.57 10.79
C VAL A 498 -39.37 -10.06 10.49
N PRO A 499 -39.55 -10.45 9.21
CA PRO A 499 -39.62 -11.86 8.81
C PRO A 499 -38.27 -12.52 9.07
N SER A 500 -38.21 -13.45 10.02
CA SER A 500 -37.00 -14.17 10.42
C SER A 500 -37.37 -15.53 10.99
N ASP A 501 -36.56 -16.55 10.68
CA ASP A 501 -36.61 -17.86 11.34
C ASP A 501 -35.77 -17.88 12.63
N GLY A 502 -35.24 -16.73 13.06
CA GLY A 502 -34.45 -16.58 14.29
C GLY A 502 -33.01 -17.09 14.20
N TRP A 503 -32.54 -17.49 13.01
CA TRP A 503 -31.17 -17.98 12.83
C TRP A 503 -30.57 -17.65 11.46
N ALA A 504 -29.24 -17.51 11.39
CA ALA A 504 -28.48 -17.36 10.14
C ALA A 504 -27.19 -18.18 10.15
N PRO A 505 -26.68 -18.61 8.97
CA PRO A 505 -25.39 -19.27 8.86
C PRO A 505 -24.24 -18.31 9.22
N SER A 506 -23.23 -18.84 9.91
CA SER A 506 -21.97 -18.14 10.19
C SER A 506 -20.81 -18.76 9.42
N VAL A 507 -19.80 -17.94 9.12
CA VAL A 507 -18.52 -18.40 8.63
C VAL A 507 -17.75 -19.03 9.80
N ASP A 508 -17.18 -20.23 9.60
CA ASP A 508 -16.38 -20.90 10.62
C ASP A 508 -15.19 -20.02 11.05
N ASP A 509 -15.15 -19.74 12.34
CA ASP A 509 -14.27 -18.80 13.03
C ASP A 509 -13.45 -19.50 14.13
N THR A 510 -13.20 -20.80 13.96
CA THR A 510 -12.32 -21.53 14.88
C THR A 510 -10.88 -21.05 14.71
N LEU A 511 -10.43 -20.16 15.59
CA LEU A 511 -9.05 -19.73 15.69
C LEU A 511 -8.23 -20.83 16.37
N LEU A 512 -7.32 -21.49 15.64
CA LEU A 512 -6.49 -22.58 16.18
C LEU A 512 -5.04 -22.11 16.41
N CYS A 513 -4.48 -22.45 17.56
CA CYS A 513 -3.13 -22.12 17.98
C CYS A 513 -2.06 -22.77 17.08
N GLU A 514 -1.07 -21.99 16.65
CA GLU A 514 -0.05 -22.36 15.66
C GLU A 514 0.89 -23.50 16.09
N LYS A 515 1.13 -23.67 17.39
CA LYS A 515 2.05 -24.69 17.92
C LYS A 515 1.39 -26.03 18.23
N CYS A 516 0.15 -26.00 18.73
CA CYS A 516 -0.49 -27.20 19.29
C CYS A 516 -1.83 -27.56 18.64
N GLY A 517 -2.36 -26.72 17.75
CA GLY A 517 -3.63 -26.97 17.07
C GLY A 517 -4.85 -26.95 18.00
N THR A 518 -4.73 -26.37 19.19
CA THR A 518 -5.84 -26.18 20.14
C THR A 518 -6.65 -24.94 19.75
N GLU A 519 -7.97 -25.00 19.91
CA GLU A 519 -8.84 -23.82 19.81
C GLU A 519 -8.34 -22.73 20.78
N MET A 520 -8.15 -21.54 20.25
CA MET A 520 -7.72 -20.37 21.01
C MET A 520 -8.90 -19.83 21.79
N GLU A 521 -8.68 -19.52 23.06
CA GLU A 521 -9.67 -18.90 23.94
C GLU A 521 -9.60 -17.38 23.77
N GLU A 522 -10.70 -16.67 23.94
CA GLU A 522 -10.68 -15.20 23.97
C GLU A 522 -10.40 -14.72 25.39
N THR A 523 -9.47 -13.78 25.55
CA THR A 523 -9.29 -13.09 26.84
C THR A 523 -10.45 -12.10 27.09
N SER A 524 -10.49 -11.52 28.29
CA SER A 524 -11.40 -10.42 28.65
C SER A 524 -11.28 -9.17 27.75
N GLU A 525 -10.22 -9.05 26.95
CA GLU A 525 -10.01 -7.96 26.00
C GLU A 525 -10.35 -8.35 24.55
N SER A 526 -11.03 -9.48 24.35
CA SER A 526 -11.36 -10.03 23.02
C SER A 526 -10.11 -10.35 22.19
N THR A 527 -8.94 -10.49 22.82
CA THR A 527 -7.72 -10.95 22.17
C THR A 527 -7.67 -12.48 22.21
N PRO A 528 -7.53 -13.17 21.06
CA PRO A 528 -7.37 -14.62 21.04
C PRO A 528 -6.05 -14.99 21.72
N PHE A 529 -6.11 -15.91 22.69
CA PHE A 529 -4.94 -16.41 23.40
C PHE A 529 -4.89 -17.94 23.34
N CYS A 530 -3.68 -18.48 23.31
CA CYS A 530 -3.46 -19.92 23.33
C CYS A 530 -3.02 -20.39 24.72
N PRO A 531 -3.86 -21.15 25.46
CA PRO A 531 -3.56 -21.61 26.82
C PRO A 531 -2.26 -22.42 26.94
N SER A 532 -1.81 -22.99 25.83
CA SER A 532 -0.65 -23.88 25.78
C SER A 532 0.65 -23.22 25.33
N CYS A 533 0.65 -21.98 24.80
CA CYS A 533 1.79 -21.50 23.98
C CYS A 533 2.27 -20.06 24.21
N GLU A 534 1.53 -19.20 24.90
CA GLU A 534 1.76 -17.74 24.88
C GLU A 534 2.49 -17.13 26.10
N THR A 535 3.09 -17.93 26.98
CA THR A 535 3.85 -17.35 28.12
C THR A 535 5.37 -17.48 28.01
N VAL A 536 5.89 -18.05 26.90
CA VAL A 536 7.31 -18.41 26.82
C VAL A 536 7.85 -18.34 25.38
N CYS A 537 9.00 -17.68 25.19
CA CYS A 537 9.73 -17.65 23.92
C CYS A 537 10.04 -19.09 23.46
N SER A 538 9.65 -19.48 22.23
CA SER A 538 9.86 -20.84 21.68
C SER A 538 11.33 -21.25 21.69
N GLU A 539 12.22 -20.31 21.38
CA GLU A 539 13.65 -20.56 21.28
C GLU A 539 14.37 -20.48 22.63
N CYS A 540 14.02 -19.48 23.45
CA CYS A 540 14.77 -19.17 24.66
C CYS A 540 14.14 -19.71 25.95
N GLN A 541 12.88 -20.19 25.90
CA GLN A 541 12.14 -20.70 27.05
C GLN A 541 12.10 -19.73 28.25
N VAL A 542 12.12 -18.43 27.97
CA VAL A 542 11.98 -17.35 28.97
C VAL A 542 10.67 -16.55 28.75
N PRO A 543 10.15 -15.91 29.81
CA PRO A 543 9.03 -14.97 29.70
C PRO A 543 9.39 -13.80 28.77
N MET A 544 8.44 -13.41 27.93
CA MET A 544 8.57 -12.26 27.02
C MET A 544 7.95 -11.01 27.66
N GLU A 545 8.56 -9.85 27.44
CA GLU A 545 8.13 -8.55 27.96
C GLU A 545 7.47 -7.73 26.85
N ARG A 546 6.45 -6.94 27.17
CA ARG A 546 5.68 -6.19 26.15
C ARG A 546 6.38 -4.88 25.81
N GLU A 547 6.63 -4.64 24.52
CA GLU A 547 7.16 -3.38 23.97
C GLU A 547 6.34 -2.97 22.74
N GLY A 548 5.37 -2.07 22.92
CA GLY A 548 4.44 -1.64 21.86
C GLY A 548 3.54 -2.76 21.34
N GLU A 549 3.47 -2.92 20.01
CA GLU A 549 2.71 -3.99 19.34
C GLU A 549 3.41 -5.37 19.37
N TYR A 550 4.53 -5.52 20.10
CA TYR A 550 5.30 -6.77 20.14
C TYR A 550 5.61 -7.25 21.57
N TRP A 551 5.51 -8.56 21.79
CA TRP A 551 6.23 -9.29 22.83
C TRP A 551 7.69 -9.39 22.42
N VAL A 552 8.60 -8.88 23.26
CA VAL A 552 10.04 -8.91 23.06
C VAL A 552 10.67 -9.85 24.08
N CYS A 553 11.49 -10.78 23.62
CA CYS A 553 12.18 -11.70 24.52
C CYS A 553 13.16 -10.93 25.41
N SER A 554 13.03 -11.10 26.72
CA SER A 554 13.93 -10.55 27.74
C SER A 554 15.40 -10.98 27.58
N SER A 555 15.65 -12.08 26.83
CA SER A 555 16.99 -12.58 26.52
C SER A 555 17.54 -12.14 25.16
N ASN A 556 16.68 -11.74 24.21
CA ASN A 556 17.10 -11.30 22.88
C ASN A 556 16.05 -10.37 22.26
N THR A 557 16.40 -9.10 22.05
CA THR A 557 15.50 -8.07 21.54
C THR A 557 15.06 -8.27 20.08
N ASP A 558 15.71 -9.17 19.34
CA ASP A 558 15.34 -9.53 17.97
C ASP A 558 14.19 -10.57 17.90
N HIS A 559 13.89 -11.25 19.01
CA HIS A 559 12.79 -12.22 19.07
C HIS A 559 11.50 -11.50 19.45
N LYS A 560 10.76 -11.05 18.42
CA LYS A 560 9.54 -10.27 18.55
C LYS A 560 8.32 -11.06 18.05
N ASN A 561 7.25 -11.12 18.85
CA ASN A 561 5.96 -11.66 18.43
C ASN A 561 4.89 -10.57 18.53
N PRO A 562 3.98 -10.39 17.55
CA PRO A 562 2.90 -9.42 17.69
C PRO A 562 2.07 -9.64 18.96
N VAL A 563 1.67 -8.57 19.65
CA VAL A 563 0.74 -8.62 20.79
C VAL A 563 -0.62 -9.09 20.25
N GLY A 564 -1.12 -10.24 20.75
CA GLY A 564 -2.30 -10.95 20.23
C GLY A 564 -2.04 -11.91 19.06
N GLY A 565 -0.79 -12.04 18.62
CA GLY A 565 -0.35 -12.97 17.58
C GLY A 565 -0.93 -12.70 16.18
N ARG A 566 -0.61 -13.57 15.23
CA ARG A 566 -1.17 -13.52 13.85
C ARG A 566 -2.67 -13.81 13.80
N ALA A 567 -3.20 -14.41 14.86
CA ALA A 567 -4.62 -14.65 15.04
C ALA A 567 -5.44 -13.35 15.13
N ALA A 568 -5.01 -12.41 15.98
CA ALA A 568 -5.65 -11.10 16.07
C ALA A 568 -5.54 -10.31 14.74
N LEU A 569 -4.39 -10.39 14.07
CA LEU A 569 -4.18 -9.79 12.77
C LEU A 569 -5.10 -10.39 11.69
N PHE A 570 -5.25 -11.72 11.66
CA PHE A 570 -6.17 -12.40 10.75
C PHE A 570 -7.62 -12.02 11.04
N LYS A 571 -8.04 -11.96 12.31
CA LYS A 571 -9.39 -11.55 12.72
C LYS A 571 -9.72 -10.13 12.23
N SER A 572 -8.81 -9.18 12.45
CA SER A 572 -8.95 -7.79 11.98
C SER A 572 -9.03 -7.70 10.44
N ARG A 573 -8.11 -8.35 9.72
CA ARG A 573 -8.08 -8.31 8.24
C ARG A 573 -9.28 -9.02 7.62
N ARG A 574 -9.76 -10.09 8.27
CA ARG A 574 -10.94 -10.82 7.84
C ARG A 574 -12.17 -9.93 7.89
N GLN A 575 -12.37 -9.18 8.98
CA GLN A 575 -13.52 -8.31 9.08
C GLN A 575 -13.50 -7.24 7.98
N GLU A 576 -12.34 -6.62 7.73
CA GLU A 576 -12.18 -5.68 6.60
C GLU A 576 -12.53 -6.33 5.25
N LEU A 577 -12.19 -7.61 5.06
CA LEU A 577 -12.47 -8.37 3.82
C LEU A 577 -13.95 -8.72 3.67
N LEU A 578 -14.61 -9.09 4.76
CA LEU A 578 -16.05 -9.36 4.79
C LEU A 578 -16.85 -8.09 4.55
N ASP A 579 -16.45 -6.97 5.18
CA ASP A 579 -17.04 -5.65 4.97
C ASP A 579 -16.88 -5.19 3.51
N TRP A 580 -15.69 -5.38 2.91
CA TRP A 580 -15.45 -5.11 1.49
C TRP A 580 -16.35 -5.93 0.57
N LYS A 581 -16.53 -7.23 0.84
CA LYS A 581 -17.39 -8.12 0.03
C LYS A 581 -18.88 -7.81 0.19
N ALA A 582 -19.34 -7.54 1.42
CA ALA A 582 -20.76 -7.38 1.72
C ALA A 582 -21.28 -5.96 1.47
N GLU A 583 -20.52 -4.94 1.85
CA GLU A 583 -20.95 -3.53 1.88
C GLU A 583 -20.28 -2.68 0.80
N GLY A 584 -19.24 -3.22 0.13
CA GLY A 584 -18.53 -2.52 -0.94
C GLY A 584 -17.62 -1.39 -0.43
N LEU A 585 -17.25 -1.41 0.84
CA LEU A 585 -16.30 -0.47 1.45
C LEU A 585 -14.86 -0.76 0.98
N ASP A 586 -14.06 0.27 0.69
CA ASP A 586 -12.68 0.08 0.21
C ASP A 586 -11.83 -0.75 1.17
N PHE A 587 -11.22 -1.82 0.66
CA PHE A 587 -10.27 -2.63 1.40
C PHE A 587 -8.93 -1.89 1.49
N LYS A 588 -8.65 -1.25 2.64
CA LYS A 588 -7.51 -0.32 2.80
C LYS A 588 -6.16 -1.00 2.95
N LYS A 589 -6.11 -2.19 3.56
CA LYS A 589 -4.86 -2.90 3.88
C LYS A 589 -4.72 -4.17 3.04
N THR A 590 -4.46 -3.95 1.75
CA THR A 590 -4.42 -4.98 0.69
C THR A 590 -3.23 -5.92 0.77
N SER A 591 -2.14 -5.54 1.45
CA SER A 591 -0.84 -6.22 1.37
C SER A 591 -0.89 -7.71 1.69
N HIS A 592 -1.59 -8.11 2.76
CA HIS A 592 -1.67 -9.52 3.13
C HIS A 592 -2.46 -10.34 2.11
N LEU A 593 -3.57 -9.81 1.60
CA LEU A 593 -4.35 -10.51 0.58
C LEU A 593 -3.59 -10.60 -0.75
N GLU A 594 -2.82 -9.56 -1.11
CA GLU A 594 -1.88 -9.60 -2.24
C GLU A 594 -0.76 -10.62 -2.04
N ASP A 595 -0.16 -10.70 -0.85
CA ASP A 595 0.89 -11.66 -0.51
C ASP A 595 0.38 -13.09 -0.62
N GLY A 596 -0.81 -13.36 -0.08
CA GLY A 596 -1.45 -14.66 -0.17
C GLY A 596 -1.75 -15.08 -1.61
N ALA A 597 -2.34 -14.17 -2.40
CA ALA A 597 -2.59 -14.35 -3.82
C ALA A 597 -1.30 -14.65 -4.61
N GLU A 598 -0.24 -13.87 -4.39
CA GLU A 598 1.06 -14.07 -5.03
C GLU A 598 1.69 -15.42 -4.66
N ARG A 599 1.65 -15.80 -3.37
CA ARG A 599 2.18 -17.08 -2.88
C ARG A 599 1.45 -18.26 -3.51
N VAL A 600 0.12 -18.21 -3.61
CA VAL A 600 -0.70 -19.27 -4.23
C VAL A 600 -0.36 -19.42 -5.71
N VAL A 601 -0.30 -18.31 -6.46
CA VAL A 601 0.07 -18.36 -7.88
C VAL A 601 1.47 -18.97 -8.07
N ARG A 602 2.44 -18.58 -7.25
CA ARG A 602 3.81 -19.11 -7.32
C ARG A 602 3.96 -20.56 -6.89
N TYR A 603 3.06 -21.05 -6.04
CA TYR A 603 3.05 -22.45 -5.61
C TYR A 603 2.57 -23.37 -6.71
N PHE A 604 1.51 -22.99 -7.44
CA PHE A 604 1.00 -23.78 -8.56
C PHE A 604 1.74 -23.54 -9.88
N HIS A 605 2.40 -22.38 -10.04
CA HIS A 605 3.13 -22.00 -11.26
C HIS A 605 4.55 -21.53 -10.95
N ASP A 606 5.57 -22.28 -11.41
CA ASP A 606 6.99 -21.93 -11.24
C ASP A 606 7.36 -20.58 -11.89
N ASN A 607 6.71 -20.23 -13.02
CA ASN A 607 6.99 -19.02 -13.81
C ASN A 607 5.69 -18.39 -14.35
N PRO A 608 4.88 -17.74 -13.50
CA PRO A 608 3.55 -17.25 -13.85
C PRO A 608 3.58 -16.07 -14.84
N THR A 609 4.61 -15.22 -14.79
CA THR A 609 4.80 -14.07 -15.69
C THR A 609 5.47 -14.41 -17.02
N SER A 610 5.76 -15.70 -17.27
CA SER A 610 6.34 -16.17 -18.52
C SER A 610 5.25 -16.54 -19.53
N LEU A 611 5.32 -16.03 -20.77
CA LEU A 611 4.41 -16.38 -21.88
C LEU A 611 4.83 -17.65 -22.62
N ARG A 612 5.61 -18.51 -21.98
CA ARG A 612 6.15 -19.73 -22.56
C ARG A 612 5.10 -20.85 -22.54
N THR A 613 4.95 -21.55 -23.66
CA THR A 613 4.07 -22.73 -23.80
C THR A 613 4.91 -24.02 -23.81
N PRO A 614 5.55 -24.47 -22.71
CA PRO A 614 5.16 -25.77 -22.11
C PRO A 614 5.48 -25.99 -20.61
N PRO A 615 4.90 -27.04 -19.99
CA PRO A 615 5.13 -27.42 -18.60
C PRO A 615 6.48 -28.14 -18.44
N ARG A 616 7.34 -27.61 -17.55
CA ARG A 616 8.63 -28.17 -17.06
C ARG A 616 9.85 -28.09 -18.02
N ASN A 617 10.85 -27.33 -17.55
CA ASN A 617 12.30 -27.50 -17.73
C ASN A 617 12.86 -27.87 -19.11
N ALA A 618 12.51 -27.14 -20.18
CA ALA A 618 13.44 -27.04 -21.31
C ALA A 618 14.40 -25.87 -21.08
N GLN A 619 15.64 -26.16 -20.66
CA GLN A 619 16.71 -25.17 -20.40
C GLN A 619 17.09 -24.35 -21.64
N LYS A 620 16.74 -24.82 -22.86
CA LYS A 620 17.09 -24.20 -24.15
C LYS A 620 15.96 -23.40 -24.83
N ALA A 621 14.85 -23.10 -24.13
CA ALA A 621 13.76 -22.28 -24.67
C ALA A 621 13.77 -20.89 -24.05
N SER A 622 13.82 -19.86 -24.89
CA SER A 622 13.75 -18.45 -24.46
C SER A 622 12.32 -18.10 -24.08
N ALA A 623 12.14 -17.50 -22.92
CA ALA A 623 10.84 -17.03 -22.47
C ALA A 623 10.68 -15.54 -22.74
N VAL A 624 9.45 -15.13 -22.99
CA VAL A 624 9.02 -13.74 -22.89
C VAL A 624 8.52 -13.54 -21.46
N TRP A 625 9.11 -12.58 -20.75
CA TRP A 625 8.87 -12.27 -19.35
C TRP A 625 8.14 -10.94 -19.24
N TRP A 626 7.04 -10.93 -18.49
CA TRP A 626 6.44 -9.69 -18.02
C TRP A 626 7.21 -9.20 -16.79
N ASP A 627 7.78 -8.00 -16.87
CA ASP A 627 8.64 -7.41 -15.83
C ASP A 627 8.17 -6.01 -15.43
N LYS A 628 6.87 -5.88 -15.13
CA LYS A 628 6.30 -4.67 -14.52
C LYS A 628 5.87 -4.93 -13.08
N GLY A 629 6.36 -4.08 -12.17
CA GLY A 629 6.02 -4.10 -10.75
C GLY A 629 7.16 -4.50 -9.83
N SER A 630 6.98 -4.30 -8.52
CA SER A 630 7.93 -4.69 -7.48
C SER A 630 7.81 -6.16 -7.05
N ARG A 631 6.64 -6.77 -7.26
CA ARG A 631 6.32 -8.17 -6.91
C ARG A 631 6.69 -9.13 -8.05
N ALA A 632 6.95 -10.40 -7.72
CA ALA A 632 7.25 -11.42 -8.72
C ALA A 632 6.00 -11.76 -9.56
N VAL A 633 4.83 -11.71 -8.94
CA VAL A 633 3.52 -11.69 -9.61
C VAL A 633 2.77 -10.45 -9.16
N PRO A 634 2.50 -9.48 -10.04
CA PRO A 634 1.81 -8.27 -9.62
C PRO A 634 0.32 -8.58 -9.42
N ILE A 635 -0.16 -8.40 -8.18
CA ILE A 635 -1.56 -8.55 -7.79
C ILE A 635 -2.20 -7.17 -7.64
N HIS A 636 -3.47 -7.04 -8.01
CA HIS A 636 -4.31 -5.87 -7.79
C HIS A 636 -5.59 -6.28 -7.07
N ILE A 637 -5.94 -5.58 -6.00
CA ILE A 637 -7.23 -5.75 -5.34
C ILE A 637 -8.15 -4.67 -5.88
N SER A 638 -9.22 -5.06 -6.58
CA SER A 638 -10.10 -4.09 -7.22
C SER A 638 -11.12 -3.52 -6.24
N ASN A 639 -10.92 -2.28 -5.82
CA ASN A 639 -11.91 -1.49 -5.08
C ASN A 639 -12.87 -0.74 -6.04
N GLY A 640 -13.08 -1.27 -7.26
CA GLY A 640 -13.76 -0.56 -8.35
C GLY A 640 -12.82 0.31 -9.19
N ASP A 641 -11.52 0.20 -8.97
CA ASP A 641 -10.44 0.84 -9.72
C ASP A 641 -9.74 -0.13 -10.68
N GLU A 642 -9.11 0.42 -11.72
CA GLU A 642 -8.29 -0.32 -12.68
C GLU A 642 -6.79 -0.11 -12.40
N PRO A 643 -5.96 -1.17 -12.50
CA PRO A 643 -4.54 -1.04 -12.24
C PRO A 643 -3.82 -0.25 -13.34
N SER A 644 -2.78 0.49 -12.96
CA SER A 644 -1.96 1.31 -13.88
C SER A 644 -1.19 0.53 -14.95
N TYR A 645 -1.08 -0.79 -14.78
CA TYR A 645 -0.52 -1.75 -15.73
C TYR A 645 -1.14 -3.12 -15.47
N ARG A 646 -0.90 -4.12 -16.34
CA ARG A 646 -1.49 -5.46 -16.19
C ARG A 646 -1.03 -6.18 -14.92
N LYS A 647 -2.00 -6.61 -14.14
CA LYS A 647 -1.87 -7.34 -12.87
C LYS A 647 -2.94 -8.42 -12.80
N VAL A 648 -2.73 -9.44 -11.96
CA VAL A 648 -3.81 -10.37 -11.59
C VAL A 648 -4.82 -9.61 -10.75
N ILE A 649 -6.09 -9.62 -11.15
CA ILE A 649 -7.16 -8.90 -10.46
C ILE A 649 -7.85 -9.84 -9.47
N VAL A 650 -7.85 -9.46 -8.21
CA VAL A 650 -8.68 -10.06 -7.15
C VAL A 650 -9.88 -9.14 -6.97
N SER A 651 -11.05 -9.58 -7.42
CA SER A 651 -12.29 -8.82 -7.32
C SER A 651 -13.18 -9.34 -6.18
N ARG A 652 -14.10 -8.48 -5.72
CA ARG A 652 -15.13 -8.85 -4.73
C ARG A 652 -16.09 -9.95 -5.18
N ASP A 653 -16.15 -10.21 -6.49
CA ASP A 653 -17.04 -11.22 -7.09
C ASP A 653 -16.52 -12.66 -6.86
N LEU A 654 -15.26 -12.81 -6.45
CA LEU A 654 -14.68 -14.12 -6.12
C LEU A 654 -15.39 -14.76 -4.90
N PRO A 655 -15.43 -16.10 -4.81
CA PRO A 655 -16.03 -16.80 -3.68
C PRO A 655 -15.45 -16.36 -2.34
N GLY A 656 -16.30 -16.19 -1.32
CA GLY A 656 -15.86 -15.70 0.01
C GLY A 656 -14.84 -16.63 0.65
N THR A 657 -15.03 -17.95 0.46
CA THR A 657 -14.09 -18.99 0.91
C THR A 657 -12.71 -18.87 0.27
N LEU A 658 -12.63 -18.61 -1.04
CA LEU A 658 -11.37 -18.39 -1.74
C LEU A 658 -10.65 -17.15 -1.20
N LEU A 659 -11.37 -16.03 -1.04
CA LEU A 659 -10.79 -14.78 -0.51
C LEU A 659 -10.23 -14.95 0.91
N LEU A 660 -10.92 -15.73 1.75
CA LEU A 660 -10.47 -16.08 3.10
C LEU A 660 -9.23 -16.98 3.08
N ASP A 661 -9.17 -17.96 2.17
CA ASP A 661 -8.00 -18.83 2.01
C ASP A 661 -6.78 -18.04 1.53
N LEU A 662 -6.95 -17.13 0.56
CA LEU A 662 -5.89 -16.23 0.12
C LEU A 662 -5.41 -15.34 1.27
N LEU A 663 -6.33 -14.71 2.01
CA LEU A 663 -5.96 -13.88 3.17
C LEU A 663 -5.23 -14.69 4.24
N ARG A 664 -5.67 -15.93 4.52
CA ARG A 664 -5.06 -16.83 5.49
C ARG A 664 -3.61 -17.13 5.10
N ILE A 665 -3.38 -17.53 3.84
CA ILE A 665 -2.02 -17.77 3.34
C ILE A 665 -1.18 -16.47 3.40
N GLY A 666 -1.77 -15.31 3.22
CA GLY A 666 -1.09 -14.02 3.32
C GLY A 666 -0.69 -13.61 4.73
N VAL A 667 -1.54 -13.86 5.72
CA VAL A 667 -1.28 -13.51 7.13
C VAL A 667 -0.35 -14.51 7.81
N TYR A 668 -0.46 -15.80 7.46
CA TYR A 668 0.41 -16.87 7.97
C TYR A 668 1.55 -17.17 6.98
N ASP A 669 2.39 -16.17 6.73
CA ASP A 669 3.45 -16.22 5.72
C ASP A 669 4.60 -17.20 6.01
N GLU A 670 4.84 -17.55 7.28
CA GLU A 670 5.83 -18.55 7.71
C GLU A 670 5.41 -19.98 7.40
N GLN A 671 4.10 -20.25 7.32
CA GLN A 671 3.59 -21.57 6.98
C GLN A 671 3.63 -21.78 5.47
N SER A 672 4.17 -22.90 5.05
CA SER A 672 4.09 -23.32 3.64
C SER A 672 2.64 -23.62 3.25
N ILE A 673 2.34 -23.49 1.96
CA ILE A 673 1.01 -23.86 1.44
C ILE A 673 0.73 -25.36 1.66
N ASP A 674 1.76 -26.21 1.64
CA ASP A 674 1.64 -27.63 1.97
C ASP A 674 1.13 -27.86 3.40
N GLU A 675 1.60 -27.08 4.38
CA GLU A 675 1.15 -27.14 5.78
C GLU A 675 -0.30 -26.69 5.92
N HIS A 676 -0.73 -25.65 5.19
CA HIS A 676 -2.13 -25.22 5.15
C HIS A 676 -3.06 -26.30 4.58
N ILE A 677 -2.61 -27.01 3.54
CA ILE A 677 -3.38 -28.11 2.92
C ILE A 677 -3.46 -29.31 3.87
N GLN A 678 -2.34 -29.72 4.48
CA GLN A 678 -2.28 -30.87 5.39
C GLN A 678 -3.14 -30.69 6.64
N THR A 679 -3.28 -29.45 7.10
CA THR A 679 -4.12 -29.10 8.25
C THR A 679 -5.60 -28.94 7.90
N GLY A 680 -6.00 -29.11 6.63
CA GLY A 680 -7.37 -28.96 6.17
C GLY A 680 -7.88 -27.52 6.25
N ARG A 681 -6.97 -26.54 6.33
CA ARG A 681 -7.30 -25.12 6.54
C ARG A 681 -7.63 -24.36 5.27
N VAL A 682 -7.34 -24.91 4.10
CA VAL A 682 -7.60 -24.28 2.79
C VAL A 682 -8.05 -25.34 1.80
N ASP A 683 -8.82 -24.95 0.79
CA ASP A 683 -9.23 -25.86 -0.29
C ASP A 683 -8.19 -25.86 -1.43
N PRO A 684 -7.36 -26.92 -1.58
CA PRO A 684 -6.34 -26.98 -2.62
C PRO A 684 -6.91 -26.99 -4.04
N GLN A 685 -8.12 -27.54 -4.25
CA GLN A 685 -8.72 -27.60 -5.58
C GLN A 685 -9.19 -26.21 -6.02
N LEU A 686 -9.83 -25.48 -5.11
CA LEU A 686 -10.28 -24.11 -5.35
C LEU A 686 -9.10 -23.17 -5.62
N LEU A 687 -8.03 -23.27 -4.81
CA LEU A 687 -6.81 -22.49 -5.00
C LEU A 687 -6.10 -22.79 -6.33
N SER A 688 -6.00 -24.07 -6.69
CA SER A 688 -5.38 -24.51 -7.95
C SER A 688 -6.16 -23.99 -9.16
N TRP A 689 -7.48 -24.12 -9.15
CA TRP A 689 -8.32 -23.68 -10.26
C TRP A 689 -8.27 -22.17 -10.45
N TRP A 690 -8.36 -21.41 -9.36
CA TRP A 690 -8.22 -19.95 -9.41
C TRP A 690 -6.83 -19.52 -9.92
N ALA A 691 -5.75 -20.16 -9.46
CA ALA A 691 -4.40 -19.84 -9.91
C ALA A 691 -4.22 -20.11 -11.42
N ASP A 692 -4.80 -21.20 -11.92
CA ASP A 692 -4.78 -21.53 -13.36
C ASP A 692 -5.52 -20.49 -14.21
N GLU A 693 -6.70 -20.05 -13.77
CA GLU A 693 -7.48 -19.01 -14.43
C GLU A 693 -6.74 -17.67 -14.40
N ALA A 694 -6.27 -17.25 -13.22
CA ALA A 694 -5.53 -16.01 -13.03
C ALA A 694 -4.26 -15.91 -13.90
N VAL A 695 -3.48 -16.99 -14.00
CA VAL A 695 -2.28 -17.03 -14.84
C VAL A 695 -2.64 -17.07 -16.32
N THR A 696 -3.70 -17.79 -16.70
CA THR A 696 -4.16 -17.85 -18.09
C THR A 696 -4.64 -16.49 -18.57
N ASP A 697 -5.42 -15.78 -17.75
CA ASP A 697 -5.93 -14.45 -18.05
C ASP A 697 -4.82 -13.40 -18.08
N LEU A 698 -3.87 -13.47 -17.14
CA LEU A 698 -2.70 -12.59 -17.17
C LEU A 698 -1.91 -12.78 -18.47
N ARG A 699 -1.65 -14.03 -18.87
CA ARG A 699 -0.89 -14.34 -20.09
C ARG A 699 -1.63 -13.91 -21.35
N SER A 700 -2.92 -14.20 -21.46
CA SER A 700 -3.73 -13.83 -22.63
C SER A 700 -3.82 -12.31 -22.78
N THR A 701 -3.97 -11.59 -21.66
CA THR A 701 -4.04 -10.12 -21.65
C THR A 701 -2.71 -9.51 -22.05
N VAL A 702 -1.58 -10.00 -21.52
CA VAL A 702 -0.24 -9.52 -21.93
C VAL A 702 0.04 -9.86 -23.40
N GLU A 703 -0.41 -11.00 -23.91
CA GLU A 703 -0.30 -11.31 -25.34
C GLU A 703 -1.12 -10.34 -26.22
N SER A 704 -2.35 -10.03 -25.82
CA SER A 704 -3.19 -9.03 -26.50
C SER A 704 -2.54 -7.65 -26.51
N ASP A 705 -1.94 -7.23 -25.38
CA ASP A 705 -1.24 -5.94 -25.28
C ASP A 705 -0.02 -5.91 -26.24
N ILE A 706 0.72 -7.01 -26.38
CA ILE A 706 1.84 -7.09 -27.33
C ILE A 706 1.34 -6.94 -28.77
N GLU A 707 0.22 -7.60 -29.12
CA GLU A 707 -0.38 -7.51 -30.45
C GLU A 707 -0.88 -6.09 -30.75
N GLU A 708 -1.58 -5.46 -29.80
CA GLU A 708 -2.07 -4.08 -29.93
C GLU A 708 -0.94 -3.04 -30.02
N GLU A 709 0.10 -3.18 -29.19
CA GLU A 709 1.20 -2.21 -29.13
C GLU A 709 2.18 -2.34 -30.29
N PHE A 710 2.58 -3.57 -30.65
CA PHE A 710 3.57 -3.79 -31.70
C PHE A 710 2.94 -4.02 -33.08
N GLY A 711 1.64 -4.32 -33.16
CA GLY A 711 0.94 -4.68 -34.40
C GLY A 711 1.26 -6.09 -34.91
N VAL A 712 1.94 -6.91 -34.10
CA VAL A 712 2.38 -8.27 -34.44
C VAL A 712 2.26 -9.20 -33.24
N THR A 713 1.99 -10.47 -33.50
CA THR A 713 1.94 -11.48 -32.43
C THR A 713 3.34 -12.01 -32.11
N LEU A 714 3.53 -12.58 -30.92
CA LEU A 714 4.76 -13.31 -30.59
C LEU A 714 4.98 -14.54 -31.50
N ASP A 715 3.89 -15.13 -32.00
CA ASP A 715 3.95 -16.24 -32.95
C ASP A 715 4.52 -15.78 -34.30
N ASP A 716 4.17 -14.58 -34.78
CA ASP A 716 4.75 -13.98 -36.00
C ASP A 716 6.26 -13.75 -35.87
N VAL A 717 6.69 -13.16 -34.75
CA VAL A 717 8.12 -12.89 -34.49
C VAL A 717 8.91 -14.22 -34.42
N ALA A 718 8.33 -15.24 -33.79
CA ALA A 718 8.91 -16.57 -33.69
C ALA A 718 9.05 -17.25 -35.06
N LEU A 719 8.01 -17.18 -35.91
CA LEU A 719 8.01 -17.73 -37.27
C LEU A 719 9.01 -17.02 -38.16
N PHE A 720 9.00 -15.69 -38.18
CA PHE A 720 9.94 -14.88 -38.94
C PHE A 720 11.38 -15.22 -38.56
N GLY A 721 11.69 -15.25 -37.26
CA GLY A 721 13.02 -15.58 -36.75
C GLY A 721 13.51 -16.97 -37.16
N LYS A 722 12.65 -17.99 -37.03
CA LYS A 722 12.99 -19.37 -37.42
C LYS A 722 13.15 -19.53 -38.92
N TYR A 723 12.26 -18.94 -39.72
CA TYR A 723 12.36 -18.98 -41.18
C TYR A 723 13.61 -18.27 -41.69
N PHE A 724 13.90 -17.08 -41.17
CA PHE A 724 15.12 -16.32 -41.49
C PHE A 724 16.39 -17.14 -41.19
N LEU A 725 16.45 -17.82 -40.04
CA LEU A 725 17.57 -18.70 -39.71
C LEU A 725 17.65 -19.96 -40.59
N ASN A 726 16.52 -20.51 -41.04
CA ASN A 726 16.50 -21.66 -41.94
C ASN A 726 17.10 -21.30 -43.32
N VAL A 727 16.72 -20.14 -43.88
CA VAL A 727 17.25 -19.66 -45.17
C VAL A 727 18.75 -19.38 -45.07
N LEU A 728 19.19 -18.62 -44.06
CA LEU A 728 20.62 -18.37 -43.84
C LEU A 728 21.41 -19.64 -43.51
N GLY A 729 20.75 -20.63 -42.91
CA GLY A 729 21.31 -21.95 -42.58
C GLY A 729 21.37 -22.92 -43.77
N GLY A 730 20.64 -22.66 -44.86
CA GLY A 730 20.57 -23.52 -46.04
C GLY A 730 19.63 -24.67 -46.00
N LYS A 731 18.51 -24.48 -45.32
CA LYS A 731 17.40 -25.43 -45.33
C LYS A 731 16.41 -25.13 -46.46
N GLY A 732 16.82 -24.30 -47.42
CA GLY A 732 15.98 -23.82 -48.51
C GLY A 732 14.98 -22.76 -48.06
N THR A 733 14.11 -22.39 -49.00
CA THR A 733 13.06 -21.37 -48.85
C THR A 733 11.68 -21.96 -48.56
N GLU A 734 11.57 -23.27 -48.32
CA GLU A 734 10.30 -23.94 -48.06
C GLU A 734 9.67 -23.44 -46.75
N PHE A 735 8.46 -22.88 -46.85
CA PHE A 735 7.68 -22.41 -45.71
C PHE A 735 6.58 -23.43 -45.35
N SER A 736 7.00 -24.57 -44.83
CA SER A 736 6.13 -25.66 -44.38
C SER A 736 6.36 -26.00 -42.90
N VAL A 737 5.41 -26.72 -42.31
CA VAL A 737 5.54 -27.19 -40.93
C VAL A 737 6.76 -28.11 -40.81
N GLU A 738 6.94 -28.99 -41.80
CA GLU A 738 8.05 -29.93 -41.92
C GLU A 738 9.38 -29.17 -41.91
N ALA A 739 9.56 -28.19 -42.81
CA ALA A 739 10.78 -27.39 -42.91
C ALA A 739 11.08 -26.57 -41.64
N LEU A 740 10.05 -26.01 -41.00
CA LEU A 740 10.20 -25.23 -39.77
C LEU A 740 10.50 -26.10 -38.54
N THR A 741 10.06 -27.36 -38.54
CA THR A 741 10.36 -28.29 -37.44
C THR A 741 11.79 -28.86 -37.50
N GLU A 742 12.46 -28.76 -38.64
CA GLU A 742 13.80 -29.33 -38.78
C GLU A 742 14.80 -28.70 -37.78
N PRO A 743 15.53 -29.53 -37.01
CA PRO A 743 16.55 -29.05 -36.10
C PRO A 743 17.71 -28.43 -36.89
N LEU A 744 18.15 -27.26 -36.44
CA LEU A 744 19.32 -26.58 -36.99
C LEU A 744 20.65 -27.26 -36.60
N GLU A 745 20.64 -28.31 -35.76
CA GLU A 745 21.82 -28.93 -35.14
C GLU A 745 22.57 -29.95 -36.05
N ALA A 746 22.17 -30.13 -37.32
CA ALA A 746 22.90 -30.97 -38.28
C ALA A 746 23.78 -30.12 -39.22
N GLY A 747 25.07 -29.98 -38.89
CA GLY A 747 26.05 -29.29 -39.75
C GLY A 747 26.03 -27.76 -39.64
N GLU A 748 26.00 -27.22 -38.41
CA GLU A 748 25.88 -25.79 -38.16
C GLU A 748 26.95 -24.97 -38.92
N PRO A 749 26.53 -24.00 -39.77
CA PRO A 749 27.47 -23.07 -40.34
C PRO A 749 28.09 -22.21 -39.24
N SER A 750 29.41 -22.22 -39.09
CA SER A 750 30.15 -21.23 -38.30
C SER A 750 29.86 -19.81 -38.81
N THR A 751 30.11 -18.77 -38.02
CA THR A 751 29.97 -17.34 -38.42
C THR A 751 30.62 -16.99 -39.77
N SER A 752 31.66 -17.74 -40.17
CA SER A 752 32.30 -17.65 -41.48
C SER A 752 31.44 -18.12 -42.67
N GLN A 753 30.32 -18.79 -42.42
CA GLN A 753 29.44 -19.40 -43.42
C GLN A 753 28.07 -18.69 -43.54
N ILE A 754 27.77 -17.74 -42.64
CA ILE A 754 26.60 -16.85 -42.79
C ILE A 754 26.97 -15.79 -43.84
N ALA A 755 26.29 -15.87 -44.98
CA ALA A 755 26.49 -15.02 -46.13
C ALA A 755 25.29 -14.09 -46.27
N ILE A 756 25.54 -12.78 -46.15
CA ILE A 756 24.52 -11.74 -46.29
C ILE A 756 25.08 -10.66 -47.21
N PRO A 757 24.34 -10.26 -48.26
CA PRO A 757 24.70 -9.12 -49.10
C PRO A 757 24.95 -7.87 -48.27
N SER A 758 25.99 -7.10 -48.61
CA SER A 758 26.32 -5.84 -47.94
C SER A 758 25.16 -4.84 -47.98
N GLU A 759 24.32 -4.92 -49.01
CA GLU A 759 23.20 -4.03 -49.29
C GLU A 759 22.02 -4.24 -48.35
N LEU A 760 21.91 -5.41 -47.72
CA LEU A 760 20.90 -5.64 -46.67
C LEU A 760 21.28 -4.97 -45.34
N ASP A 761 22.54 -4.53 -45.16
CA ASP A 761 23.02 -3.81 -43.98
C ASP A 761 22.68 -4.53 -42.66
N ILE A 762 22.82 -5.86 -42.67
CA ILE A 762 22.60 -6.72 -41.50
C ILE A 762 23.96 -7.14 -40.94
N ASN A 763 24.20 -6.77 -39.67
CA ASN A 763 25.42 -7.15 -38.98
C ASN A 763 25.41 -8.66 -38.65
N LYS A 764 26.38 -9.41 -39.20
CA LYS A 764 26.54 -10.86 -38.95
C LYS A 764 26.73 -11.18 -37.46
N TYR A 765 27.45 -10.32 -36.72
CA TYR A 765 27.65 -10.50 -35.28
C TYR A 765 26.34 -10.38 -34.50
N THR A 766 25.41 -9.54 -34.96
CA THR A 766 24.11 -9.38 -34.32
C THR A 766 23.27 -10.65 -34.44
N ILE A 767 23.27 -11.29 -35.61
CA ILE A 767 22.56 -12.56 -35.82
C ILE A 767 23.14 -13.66 -34.93
N GLU A 768 24.47 -13.76 -34.86
CA GLU A 768 25.14 -14.76 -34.03
C GLU A 768 24.76 -14.60 -32.55
N ASN A 769 24.86 -13.38 -32.02
CA ASN A 769 24.55 -13.08 -30.63
C ASN A 769 23.09 -13.37 -30.25
N HIS A 770 22.16 -13.34 -31.21
CA HIS A 770 20.72 -13.53 -30.97
C HIS A 770 20.15 -14.83 -31.56
N ARG A 771 21.00 -15.68 -32.15
CA ARG A 771 20.60 -16.94 -32.79
C ARG A 771 19.87 -17.87 -31.84
N GLU A 772 20.41 -18.06 -30.64
CA GLU A 772 19.79 -18.91 -29.62
C GLU A 772 18.51 -18.27 -29.06
N THR A 773 18.41 -16.94 -29.02
CA THR A 773 17.19 -16.22 -28.63
C THR A 773 16.06 -16.47 -29.62
N LEU A 774 16.32 -16.40 -30.93
CA LEU A 774 15.34 -16.68 -31.99
C LEU A 774 14.88 -18.14 -31.97
N LYS A 775 15.83 -19.09 -31.88
CA LYS A 775 15.52 -20.52 -31.72
C LYS A 775 14.71 -20.78 -30.45
N GLY A 776 15.10 -20.12 -29.37
CA GLY A 776 14.46 -20.23 -28.07
C GLY A 776 13.02 -19.71 -28.08
N LEU A 777 12.76 -18.60 -28.77
CA LEU A 777 11.41 -18.04 -28.93
C LEU A 777 10.51 -18.99 -29.74
N PHE A 778 11.00 -19.55 -30.85
CA PHE A 778 10.26 -20.56 -31.60
C PHE A 778 9.91 -21.79 -30.75
N ARG A 779 10.88 -22.29 -29.98
CA ARG A 779 10.65 -23.38 -29.02
C ARG A 779 9.60 -23.00 -27.98
N ALA A 780 9.64 -21.79 -27.42
CA ALA A 780 8.69 -21.38 -26.40
C ALA A 780 7.25 -21.26 -26.92
N ARG A 781 7.05 -20.97 -28.21
CA ARG A 781 5.72 -20.79 -28.81
C ARG A 781 5.12 -22.05 -29.41
N PHE A 782 5.97 -22.91 -29.99
CA PHE A 782 5.52 -24.03 -30.81
C PHE A 782 5.97 -25.40 -30.31
N HIS A 783 6.73 -25.51 -29.21
CA HIS A 783 7.11 -26.83 -28.69
C HIS A 783 6.37 -27.18 -27.39
N LEU A 784 5.76 -28.36 -27.33
CA LEU A 784 5.21 -28.93 -26.09
C LEU A 784 6.31 -29.46 -25.15
N ARG A 785 7.48 -29.84 -25.69
CA ARG A 785 8.71 -30.24 -24.97
C ARG A 785 9.92 -29.94 -25.84
N SER A 786 11.14 -30.00 -25.32
CA SER A 786 12.37 -29.70 -26.09
C SER A 786 12.41 -30.36 -27.49
N ASN A 787 11.87 -31.58 -27.61
CA ASN A 787 11.87 -32.38 -28.85
C ASN A 787 10.46 -32.67 -29.40
N ILE A 788 9.40 -32.08 -28.85
CA ILE A 788 8.01 -32.32 -29.29
C ILE A 788 7.39 -31.00 -29.73
N VAL A 789 6.99 -30.91 -31.00
CA VAL A 789 6.34 -29.72 -31.58
C VAL A 789 4.82 -29.82 -31.41
N ASN A 790 4.17 -28.72 -31.06
CA ASN A 790 2.74 -28.52 -31.12
C ASN A 790 2.32 -28.36 -32.60
N TYR A 791 2.29 -29.48 -33.32
CA TYR A 791 2.01 -29.51 -34.75
C TYR A 791 0.68 -28.83 -35.11
N PRO A 792 -0.45 -29.02 -34.38
CA PRO A 792 -1.70 -28.33 -34.69
C PRO A 792 -1.60 -26.80 -34.60
N LYS A 793 -0.94 -26.26 -33.57
CA LYS A 793 -0.75 -24.81 -33.43
C LYS A 793 0.13 -24.27 -34.55
N LEU A 794 1.27 -24.92 -34.81
CA LEU A 794 2.21 -24.50 -35.84
C LEU A 794 1.57 -24.56 -37.24
N GLN A 795 0.84 -25.64 -37.56
CA GLN A 795 0.13 -25.78 -38.82
C GLN A 795 -0.91 -24.68 -39.03
N ARG A 796 -1.67 -24.34 -37.97
CA ARG A 796 -2.62 -23.23 -38.02
C ARG A 796 -1.91 -21.91 -38.37
N CYS A 797 -0.85 -21.55 -37.66
CA CYS A 797 -0.13 -20.30 -37.91
C CYS A 797 0.50 -20.26 -39.31
N VAL A 798 1.15 -21.36 -39.75
CA VAL A 798 1.75 -21.47 -41.10
C VAL A 798 0.68 -21.36 -42.20
N SER A 799 -0.51 -21.91 -42.00
CA SER A 799 -1.61 -21.81 -42.98
C SER A 799 -2.25 -20.43 -43.07
N GLN A 800 -2.06 -19.58 -42.06
CA GLN A 800 -2.67 -18.26 -41.95
C GLN A 800 -1.76 -17.13 -42.45
N THR A 801 -0.54 -17.45 -42.87
CA THR A 801 0.44 -16.45 -43.29
C THR A 801 1.37 -16.98 -44.38
N SER A 802 1.97 -16.08 -45.14
CA SER A 802 3.12 -16.33 -46.02
C SER A 802 4.40 -15.70 -45.49
N PRO A 803 5.59 -16.10 -45.99
CA PRO A 803 6.86 -15.42 -45.70
C PRO A 803 6.82 -13.92 -46.00
N GLU A 804 6.15 -13.54 -47.09
CA GLU A 804 6.00 -12.16 -47.55
C GLU A 804 5.16 -11.33 -46.60
N GLU A 805 4.00 -11.87 -46.18
CA GLU A 805 3.13 -11.20 -45.20
C GLU A 805 3.81 -11.06 -43.84
N LEU A 806 4.62 -12.06 -43.42
CA LEU A 806 5.42 -11.96 -42.20
C LEU A 806 6.44 -10.81 -42.27
N VAL A 807 7.12 -10.66 -43.41
CA VAL A 807 8.07 -9.57 -43.63
C VAL A 807 7.37 -8.22 -43.54
N ASP A 808 6.20 -8.08 -44.14
CA ASP A 808 5.46 -6.81 -44.12
C ASP A 808 4.97 -6.47 -42.71
N ARG A 809 4.34 -7.42 -42.00
CA ARG A 809 3.90 -7.24 -40.61
C ARG A 809 5.06 -6.87 -39.68
N ILE A 810 6.17 -7.59 -39.75
CA ILE A 810 7.36 -7.32 -38.92
C ILE A 810 8.01 -5.98 -39.31
N GLY A 811 7.98 -5.59 -40.59
CA GLY A 811 8.47 -4.30 -41.07
C GLY A 811 7.63 -3.12 -40.58
N GLU A 812 6.35 -3.33 -40.32
CA GLU A 812 5.41 -2.31 -39.84
C GLU A 812 5.40 -2.12 -38.32
N ILE A 813 6.12 -2.96 -37.55
CA ILE A 813 6.20 -2.90 -36.09
C ILE A 813 6.31 -1.46 -35.58
N THR A 814 5.36 -1.04 -34.75
CA THR A 814 5.31 0.35 -34.26
C THR A 814 6.16 0.54 -32.99
N SER A 815 5.78 1.44 -32.09
CA SER A 815 6.43 1.65 -30.80
C SER A 815 5.58 1.07 -29.68
N GLY A 816 6.11 0.07 -28.96
CA GLY A 816 5.51 -0.43 -27.72
C GLY A 816 6.08 0.21 -26.47
N LYS A 817 5.42 -0.01 -25.33
CA LYS A 817 5.86 0.42 -23.99
C LYS A 817 6.91 -0.54 -23.44
N ASP A 818 7.77 -0.04 -22.55
CA ASP A 818 8.75 -0.86 -21.81
C ASP A 818 8.05 -1.88 -20.90
N GLY A 819 8.75 -2.95 -20.48
CA GLY A 819 8.27 -3.91 -19.47
C GLY A 819 8.00 -5.35 -19.93
N VAL A 820 8.28 -5.67 -21.20
CA VAL A 820 8.35 -7.04 -21.72
C VAL A 820 9.80 -7.36 -22.06
N LYS A 821 10.34 -8.45 -21.50
CA LYS A 821 11.71 -8.88 -21.73
C LYS A 821 11.76 -10.24 -22.42
N LEU A 822 12.80 -10.49 -23.21
CA LEU A 822 13.03 -11.71 -23.96
C LEU A 822 14.38 -12.32 -23.55
N GLY A 823 14.38 -13.56 -23.08
CA GLY A 823 15.62 -14.25 -22.69
C GLY A 823 15.39 -15.66 -22.14
N ALA A 824 16.45 -16.47 -22.07
CA ALA A 824 16.39 -17.82 -21.50
C ALA A 824 16.09 -17.81 -19.99
N THR A 825 16.64 -16.82 -19.28
CA THR A 825 16.43 -16.55 -17.85
C THR A 825 15.95 -15.11 -17.68
N LYS A 826 15.33 -14.80 -16.54
CA LYS A 826 14.90 -13.43 -16.24
C LYS A 826 16.09 -12.46 -16.06
N SER A 827 17.23 -12.93 -15.56
CA SER A 827 18.44 -12.12 -15.34
C SER A 827 19.15 -11.72 -16.63
N ASP A 828 19.08 -12.56 -17.65
CA ASP A 828 19.79 -12.36 -18.93
C ASP A 828 18.85 -11.86 -20.03
N ALA A 829 17.60 -11.50 -19.68
CA ALA A 829 16.59 -11.07 -20.63
C ALA A 829 16.77 -9.60 -21.05
N SER A 830 16.77 -9.36 -22.36
CA SER A 830 16.79 -8.02 -22.96
C SER A 830 15.38 -7.51 -23.23
N ASP A 831 15.16 -6.20 -23.25
CA ASP A 831 13.85 -5.64 -23.59
C ASP A 831 13.37 -6.04 -25.00
N LEU A 832 12.09 -6.43 -25.11
CA LEU A 832 11.50 -6.88 -26.37
C LEU A 832 11.44 -5.72 -27.39
N SER A 833 11.15 -4.51 -26.94
CA SER A 833 11.15 -3.30 -27.80
C SER A 833 12.53 -3.10 -28.43
N ASP A 834 13.59 -3.26 -27.63
CA ASP A 834 14.97 -3.15 -28.08
C ASP A 834 15.30 -4.25 -29.09
N PHE A 835 14.96 -5.50 -28.76
CA PHE A 835 15.14 -6.65 -29.65
C PHE A 835 14.49 -6.44 -31.03
N LEU A 836 13.29 -5.86 -31.07
CA LEU A 836 12.54 -5.64 -32.29
C LEU A 836 13.02 -4.42 -33.10
N ARG A 837 13.59 -3.38 -32.46
CA ARG A 837 13.76 -2.05 -33.09
C ARG A 837 15.14 -1.42 -32.99
N LEU A 838 15.92 -1.71 -31.95
CA LEU A 838 17.18 -0.99 -31.72
C LEU A 838 18.32 -1.55 -32.58
N PRO A 839 19.12 -0.69 -33.25
CA PRO A 839 20.30 -1.12 -34.00
C PRO A 839 21.37 -1.82 -33.15
N SER A 840 21.40 -1.55 -31.84
CA SER A 840 22.29 -2.20 -30.88
C SER A 840 21.85 -3.63 -30.52
N SER A 841 20.65 -4.03 -30.91
CA SER A 841 20.08 -5.38 -30.74
C SER A 841 19.75 -6.01 -32.10
N PHE A 842 18.93 -7.06 -32.14
CA PHE A 842 18.60 -7.80 -33.37
C PHE A 842 17.92 -6.94 -34.46
N ASN A 843 17.05 -6.01 -34.06
CA ASN A 843 16.33 -5.11 -34.95
C ASN A 843 15.54 -5.84 -36.05
N ALA A 844 14.64 -6.74 -35.63
CA ALA A 844 13.78 -7.50 -36.53
C ALA A 844 13.05 -6.60 -37.55
N ARG A 845 12.58 -5.43 -37.10
CA ARG A 845 11.89 -4.46 -37.95
C ARG A 845 12.74 -3.95 -39.10
N LYS A 846 14.00 -3.54 -38.84
CA LYS A 846 14.89 -3.05 -39.89
C LYS A 846 15.21 -4.18 -40.87
N ILE A 847 15.47 -5.39 -40.39
CA ILE A 847 15.74 -6.56 -41.23
C ILE A 847 14.55 -6.82 -42.16
N ALA A 848 13.34 -6.89 -41.61
CA ALA A 848 12.13 -7.13 -42.40
C ALA A 848 11.87 -6.01 -43.42
N ARG A 849 12.03 -4.73 -43.05
CA ARG A 849 11.94 -3.61 -44.00
C ARG A 849 12.92 -3.74 -45.16
N ARG A 850 14.17 -4.14 -44.89
CA ARG A 850 15.16 -4.35 -45.94
C ARG A 850 14.78 -5.51 -46.86
N LEU A 851 14.23 -6.60 -46.33
CA LEU A 851 13.72 -7.71 -47.13
C LEU A 851 12.50 -7.30 -47.98
N SER A 852 11.61 -6.46 -47.45
CA SER A 852 10.48 -5.90 -48.19
C SER A 852 10.93 -4.91 -49.27
N ASP A 853 11.88 -4.03 -48.96
CA ASP A 853 12.50 -3.09 -49.92
C ASP A 853 13.13 -3.84 -51.11
N PHE A 854 13.70 -5.03 -50.87
CA PHE A 854 14.25 -5.91 -51.90
C PHE A 854 13.19 -6.49 -52.86
N ARG A 855 11.89 -6.41 -52.50
CA ARG A 855 10.75 -6.93 -53.27
C ARG A 855 10.02 -5.83 -54.06
N GLU A 856 9.97 -4.59 -53.58
CA GLU A 856 9.19 -3.53 -54.23
C GLU A 856 9.75 -3.11 -55.61
N GLU A 857 8.90 -3.16 -56.66
CA GLU A 857 9.23 -2.72 -58.03
C GLU A 857 9.76 -1.27 -58.11
N SER A 858 9.35 -0.40 -57.18
CA SER A 858 9.78 1.00 -57.06
C SER A 858 11.27 1.18 -56.76
N ARG A 859 11.93 0.16 -56.18
CA ARG A 859 13.36 0.15 -55.82
C ARG A 859 14.09 -1.12 -56.31
N SER A 860 13.55 -1.78 -57.35
CA SER A 860 14.13 -2.95 -58.03
C SER A 860 15.61 -2.79 -58.42
N LYS A 861 16.10 -1.54 -58.48
CA LYS A 861 17.50 -1.21 -58.70
C LYS A 861 18.44 -1.87 -57.70
N ASP A 862 18.09 -2.08 -56.43
CA ASP A 862 19.06 -2.63 -55.48
C ASP A 862 19.31 -4.14 -55.72
N LEU A 863 18.25 -4.95 -55.86
CA LEU A 863 18.37 -6.37 -56.22
C LEU A 863 18.99 -6.54 -57.62
N GLU A 864 18.55 -5.76 -58.61
CA GLU A 864 19.14 -5.80 -59.95
C GLU A 864 20.60 -5.36 -59.93
N THR A 865 20.97 -4.33 -59.15
CA THR A 865 22.37 -3.87 -59.04
C THR A 865 23.25 -4.94 -58.40
N VAL A 866 22.80 -5.57 -57.31
CA VAL A 866 23.58 -6.64 -56.67
C VAL A 866 23.68 -7.86 -57.58
N ARG A 867 22.58 -8.26 -58.22
CA ARG A 867 22.55 -9.35 -59.19
C ARG A 867 23.49 -9.08 -60.37
N SER A 868 23.39 -7.91 -60.98
CA SER A 868 24.25 -7.50 -62.09
C SER A 868 25.71 -7.40 -61.67
N ARG A 869 26.01 -6.91 -60.47
CA ARG A 869 27.38 -6.90 -59.94
C ARG A 869 27.95 -8.31 -59.81
N LEU A 870 27.20 -9.24 -59.21
CA LEU A 870 27.63 -10.63 -59.05
C LEU A 870 27.81 -11.34 -60.40
N LEU A 871 26.88 -11.12 -61.33
CA LEU A 871 26.98 -11.68 -62.68
C LEU A 871 28.15 -11.08 -63.46
N ASN A 872 28.46 -9.79 -63.29
CA ASN A 872 29.62 -9.17 -63.94
C ASN A 872 30.95 -9.63 -63.31
N GLU A 873 31.01 -9.78 -61.99
CA GLU A 873 32.24 -10.16 -61.27
C GLU A 873 32.59 -11.64 -61.45
N HIS A 874 31.60 -12.51 -61.60
CA HIS A 874 31.79 -13.96 -61.54
C HIS A 874 31.21 -14.74 -62.72
N GLY A 875 30.36 -14.10 -63.55
CA GLY A 875 29.72 -14.74 -64.70
C GLY A 875 30.72 -15.14 -65.78
N THR A 876 31.80 -14.37 -65.97
CA THR A 876 32.84 -14.66 -66.96
C THR A 876 33.49 -16.02 -66.74
N VAL A 877 33.74 -16.42 -65.50
CA VAL A 877 34.29 -17.74 -65.16
C VAL A 877 33.24 -18.83 -65.39
N ALA A 878 31.98 -18.59 -65.01
CA ALA A 878 30.91 -19.57 -65.20
C ALA A 878 30.61 -19.84 -66.69
N GLU A 879 30.68 -18.79 -67.52
CA GLU A 879 30.48 -18.82 -68.97
C GLU A 879 31.69 -19.43 -69.68
N ALA A 880 32.93 -19.07 -69.31
CA ALA A 880 34.14 -19.63 -69.91
C ALA A 880 34.26 -21.15 -69.73
N PHE A 881 33.66 -21.72 -68.69
CA PHE A 881 33.64 -23.18 -68.45
C PHE A 881 32.29 -23.83 -68.78
N GLU A 882 31.42 -23.15 -69.53
CA GLU A 882 30.14 -23.71 -69.95
C GLU A 882 30.36 -24.95 -70.83
N GLY A 883 29.85 -26.11 -70.37
CA GLY A 883 30.02 -27.38 -71.07
C GLY A 883 31.34 -28.14 -70.80
N VAL A 884 32.24 -27.59 -69.98
CA VAL A 884 33.52 -28.22 -69.61
C VAL A 884 33.35 -29.08 -68.36
N THR A 885 33.62 -30.39 -68.46
CA THR A 885 33.38 -31.33 -67.35
C THR A 885 34.65 -31.79 -66.66
N SER A 886 35.80 -31.71 -67.34
CA SER A 886 37.12 -32.07 -66.83
C SER A 886 38.16 -31.06 -67.31
N PRO A 887 39.26 -30.83 -66.57
CA PRO A 887 40.40 -30.06 -67.10
C PRO A 887 40.94 -30.63 -68.41
N ASP A 888 40.77 -31.93 -68.67
CA ASP A 888 41.20 -32.59 -69.91
C ASP A 888 40.38 -32.18 -71.14
N ASP A 889 39.19 -31.58 -70.95
CA ASP A 889 38.34 -31.09 -72.05
C ASP A 889 38.90 -29.78 -72.65
N ILE A 890 39.79 -29.09 -71.92
CA ILE A 890 40.40 -27.81 -72.32
C ILE A 890 41.48 -28.06 -73.39
N ASP A 891 41.45 -27.31 -74.51
CA ASP A 891 42.49 -27.41 -75.54
C ASP A 891 43.79 -26.68 -75.15
N PHE A 892 44.50 -27.34 -74.25
CA PHE A 892 45.82 -26.95 -73.81
C PHE A 892 46.88 -26.88 -74.92
N SER A 893 46.64 -27.54 -76.06
CA SER A 893 47.57 -27.52 -77.19
C SER A 893 47.45 -26.23 -78.00
N ALA A 894 46.21 -25.74 -78.19
CA ALA A 894 45.94 -24.42 -78.74
C ALA A 894 46.51 -23.30 -77.85
N ILE A 895 46.32 -23.41 -76.52
CA ILE A 895 46.88 -22.45 -75.55
C ILE A 895 48.43 -22.47 -75.60
N ASP A 896 49.05 -23.66 -75.61
CA ASP A 896 50.51 -23.77 -75.69
C ASP A 896 51.07 -23.27 -77.05
N ALA A 897 50.28 -23.32 -78.13
CA ALA A 897 50.63 -22.72 -79.42
C ALA A 897 50.52 -21.19 -79.38
N ALA A 898 49.45 -20.66 -78.79
CA ALA A 898 49.22 -19.23 -78.59
C ALA A 898 50.39 -18.55 -77.88
N TYR A 899 50.93 -19.15 -76.80
CA TYR A 899 52.12 -18.62 -76.12
C TYR A 899 53.39 -18.57 -76.98
N LYS A 900 53.53 -19.43 -78.01
CA LYS A 900 54.71 -19.39 -78.90
C LYS A 900 54.69 -18.18 -79.82
N HIS A 901 53.50 -17.66 -80.13
CA HIS A 901 53.29 -16.51 -81.01
C HIS A 901 53.08 -15.20 -80.24
N SER A 902 52.89 -15.27 -78.92
CA SER A 902 52.84 -14.10 -78.03
C SER A 902 54.23 -13.68 -77.54
N ASP A 903 54.39 -12.40 -77.18
CA ASP A 903 55.57 -11.91 -76.46
C ASP A 903 55.53 -12.21 -74.94
N ARG A 904 54.51 -12.93 -74.47
CA ARG A 904 54.31 -13.26 -73.05
C ARG A 904 55.00 -14.57 -72.67
N SER A 905 55.53 -14.62 -71.45
CA SER A 905 56.06 -15.88 -70.89
C SER A 905 54.94 -16.75 -70.34
N ARG A 906 54.98 -18.05 -70.63
CA ARG A 906 54.01 -19.04 -70.14
C ARG A 906 53.94 -19.06 -68.59
N PRO A 907 52.79 -18.73 -67.99
CA PRO A 907 52.62 -18.67 -66.53
C PRO A 907 52.43 -20.07 -65.90
N THR A 908 52.60 -20.14 -64.58
CA THR A 908 52.47 -21.39 -63.83
C THR A 908 51.03 -21.86 -63.69
N ILE A 909 50.06 -20.93 -63.76
CA ILE A 909 48.61 -21.20 -63.58
C ILE A 909 48.07 -22.26 -64.54
N ILE A 910 48.60 -22.35 -65.77
CA ILE A 910 48.21 -23.37 -66.77
C ILE A 910 48.52 -24.78 -66.26
N ASN A 911 49.65 -24.95 -65.57
CA ASN A 911 50.01 -26.25 -64.99
C ASN A 911 49.28 -26.51 -63.67
N GLU A 912 48.74 -25.49 -63.02
CA GLU A 912 47.93 -25.62 -61.80
C GLU A 912 46.52 -26.12 -62.15
N VAL A 913 45.89 -25.59 -63.22
CA VAL A 913 44.60 -26.08 -63.74
C VAL A 913 44.68 -27.55 -64.17
N ARG A 914 45.74 -27.94 -64.90
CA ARG A 914 45.97 -29.35 -65.32
C ARG A 914 46.10 -30.35 -64.17
N LYS A 915 46.37 -29.88 -62.95
CA LYS A 915 46.55 -30.72 -61.75
C LYS A 915 45.30 -30.80 -60.87
N ILE A 916 44.23 -30.10 -61.24
CA ILE A 916 42.96 -30.20 -60.53
C ILE A 916 42.37 -31.58 -60.83
N GLU A 917 41.92 -32.29 -59.81
CA GLU A 917 41.24 -33.58 -59.98
C GLU A 917 39.89 -33.37 -60.67
N ALA A 918 39.56 -34.21 -61.66
CA ALA A 918 38.35 -34.07 -62.47
C ALA A 918 37.06 -34.00 -61.63
N GLU A 919 36.94 -34.81 -60.58
CA GLU A 919 35.77 -34.82 -59.69
C GLU A 919 35.58 -33.48 -58.95
N ASP A 920 36.67 -32.85 -58.50
CA ASP A 920 36.59 -31.58 -57.80
C ASP A 920 36.34 -30.40 -58.75
N PHE A 921 36.88 -30.49 -59.98
CA PHE A 921 36.62 -29.55 -61.06
C PHE A 921 35.14 -29.58 -61.46
N GLU A 922 34.63 -30.76 -61.83
CA GLU A 922 33.23 -30.97 -62.26
C GLU A 922 32.25 -30.49 -61.19
N SER A 923 32.49 -30.88 -59.93
CA SER A 923 31.66 -30.48 -58.79
C SER A 923 31.64 -28.97 -58.59
N THR A 924 32.79 -28.29 -58.70
CA THR A 924 32.90 -26.85 -58.50
C THR A 924 32.28 -26.06 -59.65
N VAL A 925 32.54 -26.45 -60.91
CA VAL A 925 32.01 -25.79 -62.11
C VAL A 925 30.50 -25.99 -62.22
N THR A 926 30.00 -27.22 -62.01
CA THR A 926 28.56 -27.51 -62.04
C THR A 926 27.81 -26.74 -60.95
N ALA A 927 28.37 -26.69 -59.73
CA ALA A 927 27.78 -25.92 -58.64
C ALA A 927 27.78 -24.42 -58.96
N LEU A 928 28.87 -23.88 -59.50
CA LEU A 928 28.96 -22.47 -59.90
C LEU A 928 27.91 -22.11 -60.95
N GLN A 929 27.77 -22.92 -62.00
CA GLN A 929 26.79 -22.72 -63.07
C GLN A 929 25.35 -22.83 -62.57
N THR A 930 25.07 -23.83 -61.74
CA THR A 930 23.74 -24.03 -61.15
C THR A 930 23.32 -22.80 -60.34
N GLU A 931 24.21 -22.31 -59.48
CA GLU A 931 23.93 -21.14 -58.63
C GLU A 931 23.90 -19.83 -59.41
N MET A 932 24.74 -19.65 -60.45
CA MET A 932 24.64 -18.49 -61.36
C MET A 932 23.30 -18.46 -62.10
N ASN A 933 22.83 -19.61 -62.58
CA ASN A 933 21.53 -19.72 -63.22
C ASN A 933 20.39 -19.50 -62.23
N ALA A 934 20.53 -19.97 -60.99
CA ALA A 934 19.59 -19.66 -59.91
C ALA A 934 19.53 -18.14 -59.67
N ILE A 935 20.68 -17.46 -59.50
CA ILE A 935 20.78 -16.01 -59.31
C ILE A 935 20.15 -15.23 -60.48
N LYS A 936 20.31 -15.70 -61.73
CA LYS A 936 19.65 -15.12 -62.91
C LYS A 936 18.12 -15.22 -62.81
N GLY A 937 17.60 -16.34 -62.30
CA GLY A 937 16.17 -16.66 -62.23
C GLY A 937 15.43 -16.28 -60.96
N VAL A 938 16.11 -15.75 -59.93
CA VAL A 938 15.48 -15.39 -58.65
C VAL A 938 14.39 -14.32 -58.82
N THR A 939 13.26 -14.53 -58.15
CA THR A 939 12.12 -13.60 -58.18
C THR A 939 11.81 -12.94 -56.82
N ASN A 940 12.35 -13.47 -55.72
CA ASN A 940 12.13 -12.93 -54.38
C ASN A 940 13.41 -12.89 -53.53
N ALA A 941 13.38 -12.08 -52.45
CA ALA A 941 14.53 -11.87 -51.59
C ALA A 941 15.01 -13.14 -50.87
N TRP A 942 14.11 -14.08 -50.59
CA TRP A 942 14.42 -15.32 -49.87
C TRP A 942 15.21 -16.31 -50.74
N GLU A 943 14.78 -16.50 -51.99
CA GLU A 943 15.51 -17.24 -53.02
C GLU A 943 16.88 -16.61 -53.28
N PHE A 944 16.94 -15.27 -53.32
CA PHE A 944 18.21 -14.56 -53.50
C PHE A 944 19.19 -14.87 -52.37
N LEU A 945 18.71 -14.82 -51.12
CA LEU A 945 19.54 -15.08 -49.95
C LEU A 945 20.08 -16.51 -49.91
N ASP A 946 19.26 -17.50 -50.27
CA ASP A 946 19.69 -18.90 -50.31
C ASP A 946 20.73 -19.13 -51.42
N ALA A 947 20.47 -18.64 -52.64
CA ALA A 947 21.38 -18.75 -53.78
C ALA A 947 22.69 -17.98 -53.53
N TYR A 948 22.62 -16.76 -53.00
CA TYR A 948 23.80 -15.96 -52.64
C TYR A 948 24.69 -16.65 -51.62
N ARG A 949 24.09 -17.31 -50.64
CA ARG A 949 24.81 -18.07 -49.61
C ARG A 949 25.53 -19.28 -50.21
N THR A 950 24.85 -20.04 -51.05
CA THR A 950 25.46 -21.21 -51.72
C THR A 950 26.57 -20.78 -52.67
N PHE A 951 26.36 -19.70 -53.41
CA PHE A 951 27.38 -19.06 -54.24
C PHE A 951 28.64 -18.64 -53.45
N LEU A 952 28.47 -17.92 -52.33
CA LEU A 952 29.62 -17.51 -51.52
C LEU A 952 30.36 -18.69 -50.88
N ARG A 953 29.71 -19.82 -50.62
CA ARG A 953 30.40 -21.03 -50.17
C ARG A 953 31.35 -21.55 -51.24
N ILE A 954 30.98 -21.47 -52.51
CA ILE A 954 31.82 -21.88 -53.64
C ILE A 954 33.02 -20.94 -53.78
N THR A 955 32.80 -19.62 -53.73
CA THR A 955 33.85 -18.63 -54.02
C THR A 955 34.73 -18.26 -52.82
N ASN A 956 34.25 -18.45 -51.58
CA ASN A 956 34.94 -17.94 -50.39
C ASN A 956 35.34 -19.00 -49.34
N LEU A 957 34.98 -20.27 -49.52
CA LEU A 957 35.27 -21.31 -48.53
C LEU A 957 35.81 -22.61 -49.14
N GLY A 958 36.71 -23.27 -48.39
CA GLY A 958 37.13 -24.65 -48.65
C GLY A 958 37.92 -24.87 -49.94
N LYS A 959 37.84 -26.12 -50.45
CA LYS A 959 38.55 -26.59 -51.65
C LYS A 959 38.00 -25.95 -52.93
N SER A 960 36.69 -25.74 -53.00
CA SER A 960 36.01 -25.05 -54.11
C SER A 960 36.49 -23.61 -54.30
N LYS A 961 36.82 -22.88 -53.22
CA LYS A 961 37.45 -21.55 -53.35
C LYS A 961 38.80 -21.61 -54.06
N GLN A 962 39.65 -22.56 -53.68
CA GLN A 962 40.99 -22.67 -54.27
C GLN A 962 40.87 -22.95 -55.76
N ILE A 963 39.98 -23.88 -56.12
CA ILE A 963 39.67 -24.22 -57.51
C ILE A 963 39.09 -23.00 -58.23
N TYR A 964 38.07 -22.36 -57.68
CA TYR A 964 37.46 -21.15 -58.26
C TYR A 964 38.50 -20.05 -58.52
N ASN A 965 39.38 -19.76 -57.56
CA ASN A 965 40.44 -18.76 -57.73
C ASN A 965 41.41 -19.17 -58.85
N THR A 966 41.84 -20.43 -58.90
CA THR A 966 42.71 -20.94 -59.96
C THR A 966 42.04 -20.84 -61.33
N LEU A 967 40.74 -21.14 -61.44
CA LEU A 967 39.97 -20.98 -62.67
C LEU A 967 39.81 -19.50 -63.05
N SER A 968 39.51 -18.63 -62.09
CA SER A 968 39.41 -17.18 -62.31
C SER A 968 40.72 -16.56 -62.79
N ASP A 969 41.84 -16.94 -62.18
CA ASP A 969 43.18 -16.49 -62.57
C ASP A 969 43.54 -17.03 -63.97
N PHE A 970 43.16 -18.28 -64.27
CA PHE A 970 43.37 -18.87 -65.59
C PHE A 970 42.55 -18.17 -66.67
N THR A 971 41.25 -17.94 -66.46
CA THR A 971 40.40 -17.19 -67.38
C THR A 971 40.95 -15.78 -67.62
N SER A 972 41.38 -15.09 -66.56
CA SER A 972 41.98 -13.74 -66.67
C SER A 972 43.26 -13.76 -67.51
N GLU A 973 44.14 -14.73 -67.29
CA GLU A 973 45.37 -14.88 -68.07
C GLU A 973 45.09 -15.19 -69.54
N LEU A 974 44.06 -16.00 -69.85
CA LEU A 974 43.70 -16.30 -71.23
C LEU A 974 43.19 -15.07 -71.97
N TYR A 975 42.37 -14.23 -71.33
CA TYR A 975 41.97 -12.94 -71.91
C TYR A 975 43.16 -11.99 -72.11
N GLU A 976 44.10 -11.96 -71.16
CA GLU A 976 45.31 -11.15 -71.32
C GLU A 976 46.24 -11.68 -72.44
N LEU A 977 46.28 -13.00 -72.65
CA LEU A 977 47.01 -13.64 -73.74
C LEU A 977 46.37 -13.32 -75.09
N GLU A 978 45.04 -13.41 -75.18
CA GLU A 978 44.27 -13.03 -76.37
C GLU A 978 44.53 -11.56 -76.75
N GLN A 979 44.46 -10.63 -75.79
CA GLN A 979 44.78 -9.22 -76.03
C GLN A 979 46.22 -9.00 -76.48
N ALA A 980 47.19 -9.72 -75.90
CA ALA A 980 48.58 -9.63 -76.31
C ALA A 980 48.82 -10.19 -77.72
N LEU A 981 48.08 -11.24 -78.10
CA LEU A 981 48.11 -11.78 -79.46
C LEU A 981 47.49 -10.81 -80.46
N ALA A 982 46.35 -10.19 -80.14
CA ALA A 982 45.74 -9.17 -80.98
C ALA A 982 46.65 -7.93 -81.14
N GLN A 983 47.32 -7.49 -80.06
CA GLN A 983 48.32 -6.42 -80.15
C GLN A 983 49.55 -6.84 -80.97
N ARG A 984 49.95 -8.11 -80.88
CA ARG A 984 51.08 -8.64 -81.66
C ARG A 984 50.71 -8.76 -83.14
N GLU A 985 49.47 -9.15 -83.45
CA GLU A 985 48.89 -9.14 -84.78
C GLU A 985 48.93 -7.72 -85.36
N GLU A 986 48.40 -6.72 -84.64
CA GLU A 986 48.42 -5.30 -85.04
C GLU A 986 49.84 -4.77 -85.28
N GLN A 987 50.80 -5.12 -84.40
CA GLN A 987 52.21 -4.75 -84.58
C GLN A 987 52.85 -5.39 -85.81
N LEU A 988 52.56 -6.67 -86.06
CA LEU A 988 53.09 -7.39 -87.23
C LEU A 988 52.46 -6.88 -88.53
N GLU A 989 51.17 -6.50 -88.49
CA GLU A 989 50.46 -5.80 -89.58
C GLU A 989 51.11 -4.44 -89.90
N ASP A 990 51.40 -3.63 -88.87
CA ASP A 990 52.06 -2.32 -89.02
C ASP A 990 53.52 -2.44 -89.49
N GLU A 991 54.26 -3.48 -89.07
CA GLU A 991 55.62 -3.77 -89.56
C GLU A 991 55.65 -4.20 -91.04
N GLU A 992 54.56 -4.78 -91.55
CA GLU A 992 54.47 -5.28 -92.93
C GLU A 992 54.33 -4.18 -94.00
N PHE A 993 53.96 -2.94 -93.61
CA PHE A 993 53.71 -1.85 -94.57
C PHE A 993 54.95 -1.07 -95.03
N GLU A 994 56.17 -1.34 -94.54
CA GLU A 994 57.35 -0.55 -94.92
C GLU A 994 58.36 -1.17 -95.90
N VAL A 995 58.42 -2.49 -96.20
CA VAL A 995 59.38 -3.03 -97.22
C VAL A 995 58.92 -4.37 -97.87
N GLU A 996 59.24 -4.56 -99.16
CA GLU A 996 58.95 -5.72 -100.03
C GLU A 996 58.99 -7.13 -99.36
N LEU A 997 57.85 -7.85 -99.44
CA LEU A 997 57.59 -9.27 -99.10
C LEU A 997 58.32 -9.82 -97.85
N PRO A 998 57.82 -9.52 -96.65
CA PRO A 998 58.17 -10.25 -95.44
C PRO A 998 57.59 -11.67 -95.46
N ASP A 999 58.20 -12.56 -94.69
CA ASP A 999 57.64 -13.87 -94.37
C ASP A 999 56.35 -13.67 -93.57
N THR A 1000 55.17 -13.88 -94.17
CA THR A 1000 53.85 -13.70 -93.50
C THR A 1000 53.54 -14.81 -92.49
N THR A 1001 54.33 -15.88 -92.49
CA THR A 1001 54.12 -17.06 -91.61
C THR A 1001 53.98 -16.71 -90.11
N PRO A 1002 54.73 -15.74 -89.54
CA PRO A 1002 54.55 -15.31 -88.15
C PRO A 1002 53.26 -14.53 -87.92
N PHE A 1003 52.81 -13.73 -88.91
CA PHE A 1003 51.55 -12.99 -88.87
C PHE A 1003 50.35 -13.94 -88.98
N ASP A 1004 50.32 -14.77 -90.03
CA ASP A 1004 49.28 -15.79 -90.24
C ASP A 1004 49.20 -16.74 -89.01
N GLY A 1005 50.35 -17.10 -88.43
CA GLY A 1005 50.41 -17.94 -87.24
C GLY A 1005 49.94 -17.25 -85.95
N ALA A 1006 50.11 -15.93 -85.82
CA ALA A 1006 49.58 -15.15 -84.70
C ALA A 1006 48.06 -14.95 -84.83
N GLN A 1007 47.58 -14.66 -86.05
CA GLN A 1007 46.16 -14.53 -86.37
C GLN A 1007 45.40 -15.86 -86.15
N ASP A 1008 45.91 -16.97 -86.66
CA ASP A 1008 45.32 -18.30 -86.44
C ASP A 1008 45.31 -18.66 -84.94
N ALA A 1009 46.37 -18.32 -84.21
CA ALA A 1009 46.44 -18.57 -82.77
C ALA A 1009 45.49 -17.69 -81.95
N ALA A 1010 45.33 -16.41 -82.33
CA ALA A 1010 44.38 -15.50 -81.72
C ALA A 1010 42.93 -15.95 -81.98
N ALA A 1011 42.59 -16.27 -83.22
CA ALA A 1011 41.26 -16.77 -83.60
C ALA A 1011 40.95 -18.11 -82.93
N SER A 1012 41.90 -19.05 -82.92
CA SER A 1012 41.76 -20.34 -82.24
C SER A 1012 41.59 -20.19 -80.73
N LEU A 1013 42.28 -19.25 -80.10
CA LEU A 1013 42.14 -18.98 -78.67
C LEU A 1013 40.80 -18.29 -78.36
N ALA A 1014 40.40 -17.31 -79.16
CA ALA A 1014 39.13 -16.61 -79.03
C ALA A 1014 37.93 -17.56 -79.20
N ASP A 1015 37.93 -18.41 -80.23
CA ASP A 1015 36.89 -19.43 -80.45
C ASP A 1015 36.81 -20.42 -79.27
N THR A 1016 37.95 -20.75 -78.67
CA THR A 1016 38.05 -21.62 -77.48
C THR A 1016 37.43 -20.94 -76.25
N ILE A 1017 37.68 -19.64 -76.04
CA ILE A 1017 37.10 -18.89 -74.92
C ILE A 1017 35.59 -18.64 -75.12
N GLU A 1018 35.15 -18.30 -76.33
CA GLU A 1018 33.75 -18.01 -76.66
C GLU A 1018 32.86 -19.26 -76.75
N GLY A 1019 33.43 -20.41 -77.12
CA GLY A 1019 32.72 -21.69 -77.25
C GLY A 1019 32.62 -22.51 -75.96
N GLY A 1020 33.26 -22.06 -74.87
CA GLY A 1020 33.57 -22.86 -73.68
C GLY A 1020 34.97 -23.48 -73.79
N LEU A 1021 35.83 -23.21 -72.79
CA LEU A 1021 37.28 -23.48 -72.73
C LEU A 1021 37.72 -24.92 -72.99
#